data_AF-A0A8J4Q3N9-F1
#
_entry.id   AF-A0A8J4Q3N9-F1
#
_cell.length_a   1.000
_cell.length_b   1.000
_cell.length_c   1.000
_cell.angle_alpha   90.00
_cell.angle_beta   90.00
_cell.angle_gamma   90.00
#
_symmetry.space_group_name_H-M   'P 1'
#
loop_
_entity.id
_entity.type
_entity.pdbx_description
1 polymer ?
#
loop_
_entity_poly.entity_id
_entity_poly.type
_entity_poly.pdbx_seq_one_letter_code
_entity_poly.pdbx_strand_id
1 'polypeptide(L)'
;MLRYRKTLSLLVLSNQPWSRSTSTGAQYYTSTNVSGGSAHRRVVVTGMGLVTPLGVGLQHNWNSIVGGKSGLVSFDLVPDCPSKVVAMVPKGDGVGQFNDTSIPSSVKLASSDFIKYAIVASQEAINDAQLGPLLDSNADDIQERVGVIVGSGIGAMSDIVGTAEKVVTSTSNKSKSVSAYFIPRILINEVSGILSILHKAKGVNFSVVSACATGAHSIGESFRKIKYGEMDAMICGGTESAINSLSLLGFSRMRALSTKYNNDPTRASRPFDRDRDGFVMGEGAGILVLEEYQHAVNRGAKIYCEVTGYGATGDSGHISAPSADGDGPFRSMKLALKESGLSNTDIGYINAHATSTPQGDEIECLAVKKFFNNSTQPITLGSNKSSIGHLLGAAGSVESIFSILSLQNNIIPPTLNLENPCTPDIDFVANVSWIPRGAANPYPQKYDANEEELEDLNEDEINQKDISDEEKEEAATKDSKKKNKSGDDFMNRYNFDDYDEEDDEQGNMGEKGDMIEEVGLQFINRAMKGLMYYKDPDTDPHLQDNEEDVEDLEDILIRPTDSLLITAIATADDEYSHLDIMIYEEDCDNLYVHHDIILSSYPLALAWMDQNPTNAQEKGNFVAVGTFEPGIEIWNLDILDNLIPTVTLGQLEKEKGIKNKKTKLSTTSHTDSVMALSWNSQQRNILASGSSDKTIKVWDITTQQCLNSFTHHKDKIQALQWNPQEKTALLAGSFDKTASILDIRSPDAAYKWAMKSQVECLQWNPHNAKEFIVGSDNGLLRCFDATQGPTAQPLWSVQAHNQGISTFSICPGQPGFIATGSADQTLKLWKIDNNTPSLIQEKNLGEEIFSISFFQNSPYILAVGSEGQRPNIVNTKRFVSVQNSFGLEKPEGFDSEPSFVTRNKNNGEEDDDDEEEEEEEDEDEDFEEGEEGEEDDEESEEEN
;
A
#
# COMPACT_ATOMS: atom_id res chain seq x y z
N MET A 1 7.79 -4.02 -13.09
CA MET A 1 8.92 -4.84 -13.61
C MET A 1 9.75 -4.20 -14.74
N LEU A 2 9.16 -3.68 -15.83
CA LEU A 2 9.90 -3.09 -16.97
C LEU A 2 10.71 -1.84 -16.59
N ARG A 3 10.18 -1.02 -15.66
CA ARG A 3 10.95 0.02 -14.98
C ARG A 3 12.08 -0.61 -14.19
N TYR A 4 11.87 -1.52 -13.24
CA TYR A 4 12.97 -2.21 -12.52
C TYR A 4 14.03 -2.87 -13.44
N ARG A 5 13.63 -3.48 -14.57
CA ARG A 5 14.52 -4.00 -15.62
C ARG A 5 15.29 -2.90 -16.37
N LYS A 6 14.76 -1.66 -16.44
CA LYS A 6 15.33 -0.45 -17.08
C LYS A 6 16.00 0.56 -16.11
N THR A 7 15.64 0.61 -14.83
CA THR A 7 15.97 1.68 -13.85
C THR A 7 17.41 1.64 -13.36
N LEU A 8 18.25 0.72 -13.85
CA LEU A 8 19.70 0.74 -13.62
C LEU A 8 20.44 1.89 -14.34
N SER A 9 19.78 3.00 -14.73
CA SER A 9 20.45 4.07 -15.50
C SER A 9 20.00 5.53 -15.31
N LEU A 10 18.98 5.90 -14.52
CA LEU A 10 18.54 7.31 -14.47
C LEU A 10 18.06 7.77 -13.07
N LEU A 11 18.97 8.38 -12.30
CA LEU A 11 18.65 9.24 -11.16
C LEU A 11 19.55 10.49 -11.25
N VAL A 12 19.02 11.55 -11.86
CA VAL A 12 19.59 12.91 -11.75
C VAL A 12 18.48 13.89 -11.41
N LEU A 13 18.67 14.51 -10.25
CA LEU A 13 17.99 15.67 -9.68
C LEU A 13 17.68 16.77 -10.71
N SER A 14 16.53 17.42 -10.56
CA SER A 14 16.49 18.86 -10.83
C SER A 14 15.46 19.60 -9.96
N ASN A 15 15.99 20.37 -8.99
CA ASN A 15 15.40 21.63 -8.56
C ASN A 15 15.18 22.51 -9.79
N GLN A 16 13.92 22.85 -10.11
CA GLN A 16 13.61 23.91 -11.06
C GLN A 16 12.61 24.89 -10.42
N PRO A 17 12.90 26.20 -10.47
CA PRO A 17 11.96 27.23 -10.03
C PRO A 17 10.80 27.35 -11.03
N TRP A 18 9.58 27.45 -10.50
CA TRP A 18 8.36 27.64 -11.29
C TRP A 18 8.48 28.85 -12.23
N SER A 19 8.32 28.60 -13.54
CA SER A 19 8.22 29.66 -14.54
C SER A 19 6.76 30.06 -14.75
N ARG A 20 6.51 31.37 -14.73
CA ARG A 20 5.19 32.00 -14.90
C ARG A 20 4.55 31.65 -16.25
N SER A 21 3.36 31.08 -16.20
CA SER A 21 2.30 31.34 -17.17
C SER A 21 1.53 32.58 -16.68
N THR A 22 1.86 33.76 -17.21
CA THR A 22 1.03 34.96 -17.03
C THR A 22 -0.17 34.87 -17.97
N SER A 23 -1.27 34.27 -17.53
CA SER A 23 -2.60 34.60 -18.02
C SER A 23 -3.23 35.59 -17.02
N THR A 24 -3.15 36.87 -17.34
CA THR A 24 -3.99 37.89 -16.70
C THR A 24 -5.44 37.63 -17.10
N GLY A 25 -6.16 36.90 -16.26
CA GLY A 25 -7.59 36.70 -16.37
C GLY A 25 -8.18 36.62 -14.97
N ALA A 26 -8.37 37.76 -14.33
CA ALA A 26 -9.24 37.85 -13.16
C ALA A 26 -10.68 37.60 -13.65
N GLN A 27 -11.09 36.33 -13.70
CA GLN A 27 -12.50 35.97 -13.86
C GLN A 27 -13.12 35.90 -12.47
N TYR A 28 -13.81 36.99 -12.11
CA TYR A 28 -14.84 36.95 -11.09
C TYR A 28 -15.92 35.97 -11.57
N TYR A 29 -16.03 34.80 -10.93
CA TYR A 29 -17.16 33.91 -11.12
C TYR A 29 -18.42 34.64 -10.63
N THR A 30 -19.21 35.12 -11.58
CA THR A 30 -20.60 35.52 -11.34
C THR A 30 -21.46 34.28 -11.54
N SER A 31 -22.19 33.90 -10.50
CA SER A 31 -23.11 32.77 -10.54
C SER A 31 -24.23 33.06 -11.54
N THR A 32 -24.40 32.17 -12.51
CA THR A 32 -25.61 32.11 -13.34
C THR A 32 -26.60 31.13 -12.70
N ASN A 33 -27.82 31.64 -12.52
CA ASN A 33 -28.95 31.05 -11.82
C ASN A 33 -29.30 29.60 -12.18
N VAL A 34 -29.57 28.81 -11.14
CA VAL A 34 -30.62 27.78 -11.13
C VAL A 34 -31.54 28.08 -9.94
N SER A 35 -32.84 27.97 -10.19
CA SER A 35 -34.01 28.26 -9.36
C SER A 35 -33.91 28.03 -7.84
N GLY A 36 -34.20 29.07 -7.05
CA GLY A 36 -34.99 28.94 -5.81
C GLY A 36 -34.33 28.48 -4.50
N GLY A 37 -32.99 28.46 -4.38
CA GLY A 37 -32.30 28.14 -3.12
C GLY A 37 -31.28 29.23 -2.72
N SER A 38 -31.31 29.68 -1.47
CA SER A 38 -30.40 30.70 -0.92
C SER A 38 -28.93 30.44 -1.29
N ALA A 39 -28.26 31.39 -1.95
CA ALA A 39 -26.81 31.33 -2.17
C ALA A 39 -26.10 31.22 -0.81
N HIS A 40 -25.35 30.13 -0.59
CA HIS A 40 -24.66 29.88 0.68
C HIS A 40 -23.58 30.95 0.95
N ARG A 41 -23.36 31.28 2.22
CA ARG A 41 -22.39 32.32 2.62
C ARG A 41 -20.95 31.84 2.39
N ARG A 42 -20.09 32.76 1.94
CA ARG A 42 -18.65 32.51 1.74
C ARG A 42 -17.90 32.68 3.06
N VAL A 43 -16.88 31.84 3.30
CA VAL A 43 -16.18 31.78 4.58
C VAL A 43 -14.68 31.97 4.35
N VAL A 44 -14.08 32.90 5.08
CA VAL A 44 -12.67 33.27 4.93
C VAL A 44 -11.89 33.13 6.22
N VAL A 45 -10.58 32.93 6.10
CA VAL A 45 -9.65 32.94 7.23
C VAL A 45 -9.12 34.36 7.41
N THR A 46 -9.30 34.93 8.59
CA THR A 46 -8.86 36.30 8.91
C THR A 46 -7.74 36.38 9.94
N GLY A 47 -7.52 35.32 10.73
CA GLY A 47 -6.43 35.27 11.71
C GLY A 47 -5.97 33.86 12.00
N MET A 48 -4.69 33.72 12.36
CA MET A 48 -4.06 32.44 12.69
C MET A 48 -3.08 32.58 13.84
N GLY A 49 -2.93 31.53 14.65
CA GLY A 49 -1.94 31.47 15.72
C GLY A 49 -1.41 30.06 15.94
N LEU A 50 -0.13 29.96 16.32
CA LEU A 50 0.60 28.69 16.39
C LEU A 50 1.46 28.55 17.65
N VAL A 51 1.35 27.38 18.27
CA VAL A 51 2.28 26.85 19.27
C VAL A 51 2.67 25.45 18.81
N THR A 52 3.93 25.22 18.45
CA THR A 52 4.38 23.91 17.95
C THR A 52 5.76 23.54 18.52
N PRO A 53 6.28 22.34 18.23
CA PRO A 53 7.64 21.96 18.59
C PRO A 53 8.74 22.81 17.94
N LEU A 54 8.43 23.56 16.88
CA LEU A 54 9.33 24.57 16.32
C LEU A 54 9.33 25.89 17.10
N GLY A 55 8.36 26.09 18.00
CA GLY A 55 8.25 27.27 18.86
C GLY A 55 6.87 27.93 18.85
N VAL A 56 6.80 29.12 19.45
CA VAL A 56 5.59 29.94 19.56
C VAL A 56 5.60 31.07 18.52
N GLY A 57 4.47 31.26 17.84
CA GLY A 57 4.22 32.39 16.94
C GLY A 57 4.23 32.01 15.47
N LEU A 58 3.30 32.57 14.69
CA LEU A 58 3.07 32.28 13.27
C LEU A 58 4.34 32.49 12.43
N GLN A 59 4.97 33.66 12.55
CA GLN A 59 6.17 34.00 11.77
C GLN A 59 7.38 33.12 12.15
N HIS A 60 7.53 32.81 13.45
CA HIS A 60 8.63 31.97 13.92
C HIS A 60 8.51 30.55 13.36
N ASN A 61 7.33 29.97 13.48
CA ASN A 61 7.02 28.64 12.96
C ASN A 61 7.19 28.56 11.45
N TRP A 62 6.67 29.55 10.71
CA TRP A 62 6.81 29.61 9.25
C TRP A 62 8.27 29.66 8.81
N ASN A 63 9.06 30.55 9.40
CA ASN A 63 10.48 30.68 9.07
C ASN A 63 11.27 29.40 9.41
N SER A 64 10.93 28.74 10.51
CA SER A 64 11.58 27.50 10.93
C SER A 64 11.25 26.33 10.00
N ILE A 65 9.98 26.14 9.63
CA ILE A 65 9.58 25.00 8.80
C ILE A 65 10.06 25.13 7.35
N VAL A 66 9.97 26.32 6.75
CA VAL A 66 10.52 26.59 5.41
C VAL A 66 12.06 26.49 5.41
N GLY A 67 12.69 26.84 6.53
CA GLY A 67 14.12 26.66 6.74
C GLY A 67 14.57 25.21 6.94
N GLY A 68 13.65 24.24 6.87
CA GLY A 68 13.93 22.82 7.02
C GLY A 68 14.34 22.40 8.43
N LYS A 69 13.90 23.13 9.46
CA LYS A 69 14.19 22.77 10.86
C LYS A 69 13.27 21.65 11.34
N SER A 70 13.82 20.81 12.21
CA SER A 70 13.10 19.76 12.92
C SER A 70 12.96 20.13 14.40
N GLY A 71 11.76 19.96 14.95
CA GLY A 71 11.44 20.08 16.38
C GLY A 71 11.50 18.74 17.12
N LEU A 72 11.98 17.68 16.47
CA LEU A 72 12.11 16.36 17.04
C LEU A 72 13.36 16.30 17.94
N VAL A 73 13.20 15.72 19.12
CA VAL A 73 14.23 15.66 20.16
C VAL A 73 14.28 14.27 20.80
N SER A 74 15.45 13.90 21.31
CA SER A 74 15.59 12.69 22.13
C SER A 74 14.90 12.88 23.48
N PHE A 75 14.37 11.80 24.02
CA PHE A 75 13.56 11.78 25.23
C PHE A 75 13.77 10.48 26.01
N ASP A 76 13.94 10.59 27.33
CA ASP A 76 14.27 9.46 28.19
C ASP A 76 13.43 9.41 29.48
N LEU A 77 12.18 9.90 29.44
CA LEU A 77 11.29 9.82 30.62
C LEU A 77 10.85 8.38 30.94
N VAL A 78 10.92 7.47 29.96
CA VAL A 78 10.51 6.07 30.10
C VAL A 78 11.63 5.17 29.58
N PRO A 79 12.51 4.66 30.45
CA PRO A 79 13.65 3.81 30.06
C PRO A 79 13.23 2.58 29.25
N ASP A 80 12.09 1.97 29.56
CA ASP A 80 11.62 0.73 28.92
C ASP A 80 10.75 0.97 27.67
N CYS A 81 10.52 2.23 27.29
CA CYS A 81 9.79 2.56 26.07
C CYS A 81 10.69 2.34 24.84
N PRO A 82 10.27 1.53 23.84
CA PRO A 82 11.06 1.29 22.63
C PRO A 82 11.37 2.57 21.85
N SER A 83 10.44 3.52 21.80
CA SER A 83 10.64 4.83 21.18
C SER A 83 11.26 5.83 22.16
N LYS A 84 12.30 6.55 21.71
CA LYS A 84 13.06 7.56 22.48
C LYS A 84 13.03 8.94 21.82
N VAL A 85 12.07 9.17 20.94
CA VAL A 85 11.96 10.41 20.14
C VAL A 85 10.57 11.01 20.28
N VAL A 86 10.51 12.31 20.51
CA VAL A 86 9.26 13.09 20.62
C VAL A 86 9.44 14.48 20.01
N ALA A 87 8.36 15.23 19.83
CA ALA A 87 8.40 16.63 19.42
C ALA A 87 7.70 17.51 20.48
N MET A 88 8.47 18.09 21.39
CA MET A 88 7.96 18.91 22.50
C MET A 88 7.94 20.39 22.15
N VAL A 89 6.96 21.14 22.67
CA VAL A 89 6.96 22.60 22.59
C VAL A 89 8.13 23.12 23.45
N PRO A 90 9.05 23.93 22.90
CA PRO A 90 10.19 24.43 23.67
C PRO A 90 9.71 25.40 24.75
N LYS A 91 9.94 25.08 26.03
CA LYS A 91 9.51 25.91 27.18
C LYS A 91 10.64 26.82 27.67
N GLY A 92 10.32 28.06 28.02
CA GLY A 92 11.27 29.05 28.55
C GLY A 92 10.91 30.50 28.22
N ASP A 93 11.78 31.42 28.64
CA ASP A 93 11.61 32.88 28.44
C ASP A 93 12.28 33.41 27.17
N GLY A 94 12.94 32.55 26.39
CA GLY A 94 13.62 32.91 25.15
C GLY A 94 12.66 33.20 23.99
N VAL A 95 13.19 33.82 22.93
CA VAL A 95 12.42 34.10 21.70
C VAL A 95 11.95 32.77 21.08
N GLY A 96 10.65 32.67 20.80
CA GLY A 96 10.04 31.46 20.24
C GLY A 96 9.79 30.34 21.26
N GLN A 97 10.11 30.55 22.54
CA GLN A 97 9.81 29.59 23.60
C GLN A 97 8.46 29.91 24.27
N PHE A 98 7.81 28.86 24.73
CA PHE A 98 6.55 28.93 25.46
C PHE A 98 6.78 29.24 26.94
N ASN A 99 6.10 30.27 27.43
CA ASN A 99 5.89 30.51 28.85
C ASN A 99 4.43 30.88 29.10
N ASP A 100 3.94 30.58 30.30
CA ASP A 100 2.54 30.82 30.65
C ASP A 100 2.30 32.24 31.21
N THR A 101 3.28 33.14 31.18
CA THR A 101 3.19 34.45 31.86
C THR A 101 2.10 35.35 31.29
N SER A 102 1.80 35.20 29.99
CA SER A 102 0.72 35.92 29.30
C SER A 102 -0.68 35.39 29.62
N ILE A 103 -0.79 34.20 30.23
CA ILE A 103 -2.08 33.58 30.53
C ILE A 103 -2.72 34.26 31.74
N PRO A 104 -3.98 34.75 31.64
CA PRO A 104 -4.67 35.38 32.74
C PRO A 104 -4.77 34.48 33.98
N SER A 105 -4.52 35.07 35.15
CA SER A 105 -4.55 34.36 36.44
C SER A 105 -5.91 33.75 36.77
N SER A 106 -7.00 34.30 36.22
CA SER A 106 -8.38 33.82 36.38
C SER A 106 -8.59 32.41 35.84
N VAL A 107 -7.86 32.00 34.80
CA VAL A 107 -8.03 30.69 34.14
C VAL A 107 -6.79 29.79 34.25
N LYS A 108 -5.63 30.35 34.61
CA LYS A 108 -4.35 29.63 34.64
C LYS A 108 -4.39 28.36 35.50
N LEU A 109 -4.99 28.42 36.70
CA LEU A 109 -5.09 27.25 37.59
C LEU A 109 -6.05 26.17 37.07
N ALA A 110 -7.07 26.58 36.31
CA ALA A 110 -8.04 25.70 35.65
C ALA A 110 -7.53 25.12 34.33
N SER A 111 -6.33 25.52 33.86
CA SER A 111 -5.80 25.12 32.56
C SER A 111 -4.65 24.12 32.71
N SER A 112 -4.79 22.95 32.07
CA SER A 112 -3.69 22.02 31.76
C SER A 112 -2.89 22.51 30.54
N ASP A 113 -1.77 21.87 30.21
CA ASP A 113 -0.85 22.38 29.19
C ASP A 113 -1.49 22.46 27.79
N PHE A 114 -2.35 21.50 27.40
CA PHE A 114 -3.07 21.58 26.12
C PHE A 114 -4.00 22.81 26.06
N ILE A 115 -4.69 23.16 27.16
CA ILE A 115 -5.50 24.37 27.23
C ILE A 115 -4.62 25.61 27.16
N LYS A 116 -3.48 25.62 27.88
CA LYS A 116 -2.55 26.76 27.87
C LYS A 116 -1.95 27.04 26.48
N TYR A 117 -1.60 26.00 25.73
CA TYR A 117 -1.14 26.14 24.34
C TYR A 117 -2.22 26.79 23.47
N ALA A 118 -3.48 26.34 23.60
CA ALA A 118 -4.60 26.92 22.88
C ALA A 118 -4.88 28.38 23.28
N ILE A 119 -4.76 28.75 24.57
CA ILE A 119 -4.90 30.14 25.03
C ILE A 119 -3.89 31.03 24.30
N VAL A 120 -2.61 30.65 24.31
CA VAL A 120 -1.55 31.45 23.67
C VAL A 120 -1.75 31.54 22.15
N ALA A 121 -2.05 30.42 21.48
CA ALA A 121 -2.34 30.40 20.05
C ALA A 121 -3.59 31.24 19.70
N SER A 122 -4.64 31.18 20.51
CA SER A 122 -5.87 31.96 20.29
C SER A 122 -5.64 33.47 20.44
N GLN A 123 -4.79 33.88 21.38
CA GLN A 123 -4.46 35.29 21.57
C GLN A 123 -3.74 35.84 20.34
N GLU A 124 -2.83 35.06 19.75
CA GLU A 124 -2.19 35.41 18.48
C GLU A 124 -3.22 35.48 17.34
N ALA A 125 -4.08 34.48 17.19
CA ALA A 125 -5.09 34.43 16.12
C ALA A 125 -6.10 35.58 16.19
N ILE A 126 -6.57 35.94 17.39
CA ILE A 126 -7.51 37.05 17.61
C ILE A 126 -6.84 38.40 17.34
N ASN A 127 -5.57 38.55 17.72
CA ASN A 127 -4.79 39.75 17.43
C ASN A 127 -4.54 39.90 15.93
N ASP A 128 -4.19 38.82 15.24
CA ASP A 128 -3.97 38.79 13.79
C ASP A 128 -5.27 39.11 13.02
N ALA A 129 -6.41 38.55 13.46
CA ALA A 129 -7.73 38.87 12.92
C ALA A 129 -8.20 40.29 13.25
N GLN A 130 -7.62 40.96 14.25
CA GLN A 130 -8.13 42.19 14.84
C GLN A 130 -9.60 42.08 15.29
N LEU A 131 -9.98 40.91 15.84
CA LEU A 131 -11.36 40.63 16.28
C LEU A 131 -11.62 41.13 17.71
N GLY A 132 -10.57 41.30 18.52
CA GLY A 132 -10.65 41.75 19.92
C GLY A 132 -11.49 43.02 20.14
N PRO A 133 -11.27 44.12 19.39
CA PRO A 133 -12.06 45.34 19.54
C PRO A 133 -13.57 45.17 19.34
N LEU A 134 -13.99 44.24 18.47
CA LEU A 134 -15.41 43.93 18.26
C LEU A 134 -15.98 43.20 19.47
N LEU A 135 -15.25 42.22 20.01
CA LEU A 135 -15.65 41.45 21.19
C LEU A 135 -15.66 42.30 22.47
N ASP A 136 -14.76 43.28 22.57
CA ASP A 136 -14.67 44.19 23.72
C ASP A 136 -15.72 45.30 23.75
N SER A 137 -16.43 45.52 22.64
CA SER A 137 -17.52 46.50 22.56
C SER A 137 -18.70 46.20 23.52
N ASN A 138 -18.77 44.97 24.07
CA ASN A 138 -19.86 44.45 24.89
C ASN A 138 -21.25 44.58 24.23
N ALA A 139 -21.28 44.64 22.90
CA ALA A 139 -22.51 44.54 22.13
C ALA A 139 -22.91 43.06 22.06
N ASP A 140 -23.97 42.69 22.80
CA ASP A 140 -24.41 41.29 22.94
C ASP A 140 -24.72 40.64 21.59
N ASP A 141 -25.26 41.43 20.65
CA ASP A 141 -25.56 41.01 19.27
C ASP A 141 -24.32 40.58 18.49
N ILE A 142 -23.15 41.17 18.74
CA ILE A 142 -21.88 40.74 18.12
C ILE A 142 -21.36 39.49 18.82
N GLN A 143 -21.34 39.49 20.15
CA GLN A 143 -20.79 38.39 20.94
C GLN A 143 -21.55 37.06 20.71
N GLU A 144 -22.87 37.11 20.56
CA GLU A 144 -23.73 35.97 20.25
C GLU A 144 -23.50 35.40 18.83
N ARG A 145 -22.84 36.15 17.95
CA ARG A 145 -22.51 35.77 16.57
C ARG A 145 -21.08 35.28 16.38
N VAL A 146 -20.29 35.25 17.46
CA VAL A 146 -18.93 34.68 17.47
C VAL A 146 -18.93 33.39 18.30
N GLY A 147 -18.64 32.27 17.65
CA GLY A 147 -18.56 30.95 18.30
C GLY A 147 -17.13 30.44 18.50
N VAL A 148 -17.01 29.32 19.20
CA VAL A 148 -15.75 28.62 19.50
C VAL A 148 -15.93 27.11 19.32
N ILE A 149 -15.12 26.50 18.44
CA ILE A 149 -15.00 25.04 18.30
C ILE A 149 -13.52 24.68 18.24
N VAL A 150 -12.96 24.31 19.39
CA VAL A 150 -11.56 23.87 19.52
C VAL A 150 -11.55 22.49 20.18
N GLY A 151 -10.85 21.55 19.55
CA GLY A 151 -10.76 20.15 20.00
C GLY A 151 -9.39 19.74 20.54
N SER A 152 -9.35 18.56 21.16
CA SER A 152 -8.14 17.82 21.53
C SER A 152 -8.41 16.32 21.32
N GLY A 153 -7.40 15.53 20.99
CA GLY A 153 -7.57 14.10 20.74
C GLY A 153 -7.75 13.32 22.04
N ILE A 154 -6.89 13.56 23.03
CA ILE A 154 -6.88 12.77 24.28
C ILE A 154 -6.93 13.61 25.57
N GLY A 155 -6.85 14.93 25.50
CA GLY A 155 -6.94 15.84 26.65
C GLY A 155 -5.72 15.79 27.57
N ALA A 156 -5.94 15.95 28.89
CA ALA A 156 -4.87 16.10 29.88
C ALA A 156 -4.51 14.79 30.61
N MET A 157 -3.97 13.82 29.87
CA MET A 157 -3.57 12.52 30.43
C MET A 157 -2.61 12.65 31.63
N SER A 158 -1.64 13.58 31.55
CA SER A 158 -0.69 13.86 32.63
C SER A 158 -1.36 14.32 33.93
N ASP A 159 -2.41 15.14 33.85
CA ASP A 159 -3.16 15.60 35.02
C ASP A 159 -3.99 14.46 35.64
N ILE A 160 -4.55 13.57 34.81
CA ILE A 160 -5.31 12.39 35.27
C ILE A 160 -4.40 11.44 36.04
N VAL A 161 -3.30 11.01 35.43
CA VAL A 161 -2.34 10.06 36.03
C VAL A 161 -1.74 10.67 37.31
N GLY A 162 -1.23 11.90 37.25
CA GLY A 162 -0.61 12.54 38.40
C GLY A 162 -1.59 12.83 39.55
N THR A 163 -2.89 13.01 39.26
CA THR A 163 -3.90 13.15 40.33
C THR A 163 -4.28 11.80 40.91
N ALA A 164 -4.42 10.75 40.09
CA ALA A 164 -4.69 9.40 40.56
C ALA A 164 -3.59 8.90 41.51
N GLU A 165 -2.32 9.09 41.16
CA GLU A 165 -1.17 8.76 42.01
C GLU A 165 -1.24 9.50 43.36
N LYS A 166 -1.55 10.81 43.37
CA LYS A 166 -1.72 11.59 44.61
C LYS A 166 -2.86 11.07 45.48
N VAL A 167 -3.95 10.59 44.88
CA VAL A 167 -5.09 10.02 45.61
C VAL A 167 -4.73 8.69 46.25
N VAL A 168 -3.98 7.84 45.54
CA VAL A 168 -3.55 6.52 46.03
C VAL A 168 -2.49 6.65 47.12
N THR A 169 -1.51 7.54 46.92
CA THR A 169 -0.36 7.72 47.84
C THR A 169 -0.65 8.61 49.05
N SER A 170 -1.75 9.38 49.05
CA SER A 170 -2.08 10.27 50.16
C SER A 170 -2.46 9.50 51.43
N THR A 171 -1.68 9.72 52.50
CA THR A 171 -1.95 9.23 53.87
C THR A 171 -2.93 10.13 54.65
N SER A 172 -3.27 11.31 54.10
CA SER A 172 -4.23 12.26 54.66
C SER A 172 -5.60 12.16 53.95
N ASN A 173 -6.57 13.00 54.33
CA ASN A 173 -7.90 13.02 53.69
C ASN A 173 -7.79 13.17 52.16
N LYS A 174 -8.10 12.09 51.43
CA LYS A 174 -8.03 11.99 49.96
C LYS A 174 -8.81 13.09 49.23
N SER A 175 -9.88 13.63 49.83
CA SER A 175 -10.62 14.75 49.24
C SER A 175 -9.78 16.03 49.16
N LYS A 176 -8.81 16.22 50.05
CA LYS A 176 -7.93 17.41 50.05
C LYS A 176 -6.73 17.27 49.10
N SER A 177 -6.41 16.07 48.62
CA SER A 177 -5.30 15.86 47.66
C SER A 177 -5.69 16.14 46.21
N VAL A 178 -6.99 16.29 45.93
CA VAL A 178 -7.54 16.62 44.61
C VAL A 178 -7.85 18.12 44.55
N SER A 179 -7.35 18.80 43.51
CA SER A 179 -7.65 20.21 43.26
C SER A 179 -9.12 20.41 42.91
N ALA A 180 -9.74 21.51 43.39
CA ALA A 180 -11.06 21.92 42.94
C ALA A 180 -11.13 22.20 41.42
N TYR A 181 -9.97 22.48 40.80
CA TYR A 181 -9.84 22.68 39.35
C TYR A 181 -9.57 21.39 38.58
N PHE A 182 -9.51 20.21 39.22
CA PHE A 182 -9.15 18.97 38.54
C PHE A 182 -10.08 18.66 37.35
N ILE A 183 -11.41 18.68 37.57
CA ILE A 183 -12.37 18.38 36.51
C ILE A 183 -12.28 19.38 35.35
N PRO A 184 -12.30 20.71 35.57
CA PRO A 184 -12.07 21.67 34.49
C PRO A 184 -10.76 21.48 33.71
N ARG A 185 -9.69 20.99 34.35
CA ARG A 185 -8.39 20.80 33.68
C ARG A 185 -8.36 19.63 32.71
N ILE A 186 -9.21 18.62 32.89
CA ILE A 186 -9.17 17.36 32.14
C ILE A 186 -10.25 17.25 31.07
N LEU A 187 -11.32 18.03 31.18
CA LEU A 187 -12.41 18.02 30.21
C LEU A 187 -11.94 18.64 28.89
N ILE A 188 -12.06 17.89 27.79
CA ILE A 188 -11.60 18.33 26.47
C ILE A 188 -12.33 19.60 26.02
N ASN A 189 -13.63 19.71 26.27
CA ASN A 189 -14.43 20.87 25.87
C ASN A 189 -14.06 22.16 26.60
N GLU A 190 -13.35 22.09 27.74
CA GLU A 190 -12.94 23.27 28.50
C GLU A 190 -11.95 24.15 27.74
N VAL A 191 -11.27 23.63 26.71
CA VAL A 191 -10.52 24.49 25.80
C VAL A 191 -11.46 25.51 25.13
N SER A 192 -12.59 25.05 24.57
CA SER A 192 -13.57 25.95 23.93
C SER A 192 -14.27 26.83 24.95
N GLY A 193 -14.60 26.29 26.13
CA GLY A 193 -15.16 27.02 27.26
C GLY A 193 -14.27 28.18 27.72
N ILE A 194 -12.99 27.92 27.96
CA ILE A 194 -12.04 28.93 28.44
C ILE A 194 -11.77 29.99 27.36
N LEU A 195 -11.63 29.60 26.10
CA LEU A 195 -11.47 30.58 25.01
C LEU A 195 -12.72 31.46 24.85
N SER A 196 -13.91 30.89 24.97
CA SER A 196 -15.17 31.65 25.00
C SER A 196 -15.21 32.66 26.15
N ILE A 197 -14.78 32.26 27.36
CA ILE A 197 -14.69 33.16 28.53
C ILE A 197 -13.69 34.30 28.30
N LEU A 198 -12.49 33.96 27.81
CA LEU A 198 -11.41 34.94 27.61
C LEU A 198 -11.76 35.97 26.53
N HIS A 199 -12.38 35.51 25.44
CA HIS A 199 -12.69 36.35 24.27
C HIS A 199 -14.13 36.85 24.26
N LYS A 200 -14.92 36.59 25.31
CA LYS A 200 -16.35 36.97 25.42
C LYS A 200 -17.20 36.51 24.22
N ALA A 201 -16.86 35.37 23.63
CA ALA A 201 -17.57 34.80 22.49
C ALA A 201 -18.75 33.96 23.01
N LYS A 202 -19.98 34.42 22.78
CA LYS A 202 -21.23 33.86 23.33
C LYS A 202 -22.00 32.99 22.34
N GLY A 203 -21.51 32.84 21.11
CA GLY A 203 -22.11 32.00 20.09
C GLY A 203 -21.98 30.50 20.35
N VAL A 204 -22.00 29.70 19.28
CA VAL A 204 -21.85 28.23 19.34
C VAL A 204 -20.58 27.87 20.13
N ASN A 205 -20.70 27.01 21.13
CA ASN A 205 -19.57 26.56 21.96
C ASN A 205 -19.67 25.06 22.24
N PHE A 206 -18.83 24.27 21.58
CA PHE A 206 -18.63 22.85 21.87
C PHE A 206 -17.25 22.42 21.36
N SER A 207 -16.90 21.16 21.59
CA SER A 207 -15.61 20.60 21.16
C SER A 207 -15.82 19.27 20.46
N VAL A 208 -15.04 19.02 19.42
CA VAL A 208 -15.00 17.74 18.70
C VAL A 208 -13.80 16.92 19.17
N VAL A 209 -13.98 15.61 19.14
CA VAL A 209 -13.02 14.59 19.54
C VAL A 209 -13.06 13.46 18.53
N SER A 210 -12.09 13.43 17.63
CA SER A 210 -11.98 12.45 16.56
C SER A 210 -10.52 12.11 16.27
N ALA A 211 -9.76 11.86 17.35
CA ALA A 211 -8.33 11.56 17.33
C ALA A 211 -7.54 12.55 16.44
N CYS A 212 -6.77 12.06 15.46
CA CYS A 212 -5.89 12.85 14.61
C CYS A 212 -6.63 13.85 13.69
N ALA A 213 -7.92 13.60 13.39
CA ALA A 213 -8.74 14.47 12.55
C ALA A 213 -9.37 15.66 13.30
N THR A 214 -9.24 15.70 14.63
CA THR A 214 -9.95 16.65 15.51
C THR A 214 -9.81 18.12 15.08
N GLY A 215 -8.59 18.58 14.79
CA GLY A 215 -8.35 19.95 14.36
C GLY A 215 -8.98 20.28 13.00
N ALA A 216 -8.95 19.33 12.05
CA ALA A 216 -9.59 19.51 10.74
C ALA A 216 -11.12 19.52 10.84
N HIS A 217 -11.70 18.63 11.65
CA HIS A 217 -13.14 18.61 11.93
C HIS A 217 -13.60 19.89 12.63
N SER A 218 -12.80 20.44 13.56
CA SER A 218 -13.10 21.71 14.22
C SER A 218 -13.23 22.86 13.22
N ILE A 219 -12.35 22.90 12.21
CA ILE A 219 -12.38 23.88 11.12
C ILE A 219 -13.59 23.63 10.21
N GLY A 220 -13.83 22.38 9.80
CA GLY A 220 -14.92 22.00 8.91
C GLY A 220 -16.31 22.28 9.48
N GLU A 221 -16.52 21.96 10.76
CA GLU A 221 -17.77 22.29 11.46
C GLU A 221 -17.93 23.80 11.60
N SER A 222 -16.88 24.53 11.97
CA SER A 222 -16.91 26.00 12.04
C SER A 222 -17.22 26.64 10.69
N PHE A 223 -16.66 26.11 9.61
CA PHE A 223 -16.97 26.50 8.24
C PHE A 223 -18.45 26.34 7.94
N ARG A 224 -19.06 25.19 8.28
CA ARG A 224 -20.49 24.95 8.06
C ARG A 224 -21.38 25.86 8.91
N LYS A 225 -21.02 26.12 10.16
CA LYS A 225 -21.75 27.07 11.03
C LYS A 225 -21.81 28.48 10.43
N ILE A 226 -20.74 28.93 9.79
CA ILE A 226 -20.75 30.21 9.07
C ILE A 226 -21.51 30.07 7.75
N LYS A 227 -21.23 29.06 6.93
CA LYS A 227 -21.88 28.85 5.63
C LYS A 227 -23.41 28.83 5.71
N TYR A 228 -23.98 28.23 6.75
CA TYR A 228 -25.43 28.08 6.95
C TYR A 228 -26.14 29.20 7.72
N GLY A 229 -25.46 30.29 8.08
CA GLY A 229 -26.12 31.41 8.76
C GLY A 229 -26.03 31.41 10.28
N GLU A 230 -25.54 30.34 10.90
CA GLU A 230 -25.57 30.19 12.37
C GLU A 230 -24.63 31.17 13.08
N MET A 231 -23.43 31.44 12.55
CA MET A 231 -22.41 32.31 13.17
C MET A 231 -21.75 33.23 12.15
N ASP A 232 -21.29 34.42 12.53
CA ASP A 232 -20.57 35.33 11.62
C ASP A 232 -19.05 35.20 11.73
N ALA A 233 -18.55 34.76 12.89
CA ALA A 233 -17.16 34.37 13.06
C ALA A 233 -17.03 33.15 13.98
N MET A 234 -15.95 32.39 13.82
CA MET A 234 -15.63 31.21 14.63
C MET A 234 -14.15 31.20 15.01
N ILE A 235 -13.87 30.98 16.29
CA ILE A 235 -12.54 30.63 16.81
C ILE A 235 -12.43 29.12 16.77
N CYS A 236 -11.56 28.55 15.93
CA CYS A 236 -11.53 27.11 15.72
C CYS A 236 -10.13 26.52 15.56
N GLY A 237 -10.00 25.22 15.81
CA GLY A 237 -8.74 24.51 15.60
C GLY A 237 -8.56 23.36 16.57
N GLY A 238 -7.31 23.02 16.88
CA GLY A 238 -7.00 21.89 17.76
C GLY A 238 -5.79 22.15 18.66
N THR A 239 -5.72 21.40 19.74
CA THR A 239 -4.61 21.44 20.70
C THR A 239 -4.34 20.06 21.30
N GLU A 240 -3.10 19.79 21.65
CA GLU A 240 -2.67 18.57 22.31
C GLU A 240 -1.45 18.79 23.20
N SER A 241 -1.39 18.09 24.34
CA SER A 241 -0.20 17.95 25.18
C SER A 241 -0.17 16.55 25.80
N ALA A 242 0.07 15.57 24.94
CA ALA A 242 -0.09 14.14 25.22
C ALA A 242 1.21 13.43 25.62
N ILE A 243 2.37 14.11 25.63
CA ILE A 243 3.66 13.47 25.87
C ILE A 243 3.81 13.17 27.37
N ASN A 244 3.55 11.91 27.74
CA ASN A 244 3.71 11.37 29.09
C ASN A 244 3.96 9.85 29.01
N SER A 245 4.36 9.25 30.13
CA SER A 245 4.76 7.84 30.16
C SER A 245 3.66 6.88 29.72
N LEU A 246 2.41 7.11 30.16
CA LEU A 246 1.28 6.24 29.81
C LEU A 246 0.95 6.33 28.32
N SER A 247 0.92 7.53 27.75
CA SER A 247 0.68 7.71 26.32
C SER A 247 1.78 7.09 25.46
N LEU A 248 3.05 7.30 25.80
CA LEU A 248 4.18 6.73 25.04
C LEU A 248 4.19 5.21 25.09
N LEU A 249 3.96 4.60 26.26
CA LEU A 249 3.83 3.15 26.40
C LEU A 249 2.63 2.61 25.62
N GLY A 250 1.47 3.28 25.72
CA GLY A 250 0.26 2.89 25.01
C GLY A 250 0.46 2.83 23.49
N PHE A 251 0.97 3.92 22.90
CA PHE A 251 1.25 3.95 21.46
C PHE A 251 2.41 3.05 21.03
N SER A 252 3.40 2.83 21.90
CA SER A 252 4.47 1.84 21.63
C SER A 252 3.95 0.42 21.59
N ARG A 253 3.00 0.06 22.46
CA ARG A 253 2.35 -1.27 22.47
C ARG A 253 1.52 -1.52 21.21
N MET A 254 1.02 -0.45 20.59
CA MET A 254 0.36 -0.51 19.29
C MET A 254 1.33 -0.56 18.09
N ARG A 255 2.65 -0.56 18.34
CA ARG A 255 3.70 -0.46 17.30
C ARG A 255 3.52 0.74 16.36
N ALA A 256 3.00 1.86 16.89
CA ALA A 256 2.70 3.04 16.09
C ALA A 256 3.82 4.09 16.09
N LEU A 257 4.75 4.02 17.05
CA LEU A 257 5.84 4.98 17.22
C LEU A 257 7.12 4.53 16.51
N SER A 258 7.88 5.48 15.97
CA SER A 258 9.22 5.23 15.42
C SER A 258 10.17 4.71 16.51
N THR A 259 11.00 3.72 16.16
CA THR A 259 11.94 3.04 17.07
C THR A 259 13.35 2.93 16.49
N LYS A 260 13.51 2.87 15.17
CA LYS A 260 14.80 2.71 14.48
C LYS A 260 15.74 3.91 14.65
N TYR A 261 15.19 5.11 14.82
CA TYR A 261 15.95 6.37 14.77
C TYR A 261 16.15 7.04 16.14
N ASN A 262 16.12 6.28 17.23
CA ASN A 262 16.31 6.80 18.59
C ASN A 262 17.61 7.61 18.79
N ASN A 263 18.68 7.23 18.09
CA ASN A 263 19.98 7.90 18.14
C ASN A 263 20.10 9.10 17.20
N ASP A 264 19.14 9.30 16.28
CA ASP A 264 19.04 10.48 15.42
C ASP A 264 17.58 10.98 15.36
N PRO A 265 17.13 11.69 16.41
CA PRO A 265 15.75 12.17 16.53
C PRO A 265 15.24 12.93 15.31
N THR A 266 16.12 13.70 14.66
CA THR A 266 15.73 14.55 13.53
C THR A 266 15.38 13.77 12.28
N ARG A 267 15.83 12.52 12.17
CA ARG A 267 15.59 11.59 11.06
C ARG A 267 14.43 10.63 11.27
N ALA A 268 13.82 10.63 12.47
CA ALA A 268 12.85 9.63 12.87
C ALA A 268 11.52 9.72 12.10
N SER A 269 10.94 10.93 11.99
CA SER A 269 9.76 11.12 11.13
C SER A 269 10.21 11.39 9.70
N ARG A 270 9.92 10.44 8.81
CA ARG A 270 10.31 10.41 7.41
C ARG A 270 9.13 9.99 6.51
N PRO A 271 8.08 10.82 6.42
CA PRO A 271 6.89 10.49 5.65
C PRO A 271 7.22 10.18 4.20
N PHE A 272 6.57 9.15 3.65
CA PHE A 272 6.80 8.63 2.28
C PHE A 272 8.21 8.09 2.01
N ASP A 273 9.11 8.03 2.98
CA ASP A 273 10.42 7.39 2.81
C ASP A 273 10.26 5.88 2.98
N ARG A 274 10.97 5.10 2.17
CA ARG A 274 10.95 3.63 2.26
C ARG A 274 11.30 3.13 3.65
N ASP A 275 12.23 3.79 4.33
CA ASP A 275 12.76 3.33 5.62
C ASP A 275 11.93 3.81 6.83
N ARG A 276 10.72 4.35 6.60
CA ARG A 276 9.78 4.79 7.65
C ARG A 276 9.32 3.62 8.54
N ASP A 277 9.15 3.86 9.83
CA ASP A 277 8.85 2.79 10.80
C ASP A 277 7.81 3.14 11.87
N GLY A 278 7.19 4.32 11.77
CA GLY A 278 6.23 4.81 12.75
C GLY A 278 6.26 6.33 12.88
N PHE A 279 5.25 6.88 13.56
CA PHE A 279 5.18 8.32 13.78
C PHE A 279 5.99 8.75 15.00
N VAL A 280 6.32 10.04 15.08
CA VAL A 280 6.91 10.66 16.27
C VAL A 280 5.85 11.51 16.97
N MET A 281 5.54 11.22 18.23
CA MET A 281 4.50 11.95 18.97
C MET A 281 4.92 13.39 19.25
N GLY A 282 4.03 14.34 18.93
CA GLY A 282 4.24 15.76 19.18
C GLY A 282 3.13 16.41 20.02
N GLU A 283 3.39 17.63 20.46
CA GLU A 283 2.40 18.48 21.16
C GLU A 283 2.37 19.90 20.59
N GLY A 284 1.26 20.61 20.80
CA GLY A 284 1.07 21.98 20.30
C GLY A 284 -0.39 22.37 20.12
N ALA A 285 -0.61 23.54 19.54
CA ALA A 285 -1.93 24.08 19.21
C ALA A 285 -1.89 24.91 17.92
N GLY A 286 -2.94 24.79 17.12
CA GLY A 286 -3.20 25.65 15.96
C GLY A 286 -4.61 26.22 16.06
N ILE A 287 -4.74 27.55 16.02
CA ILE A 287 -6.02 28.25 16.13
C ILE A 287 -6.19 29.17 14.92
N LEU A 288 -7.38 29.14 14.32
CA LEU A 288 -7.82 30.00 13.24
C LEU A 288 -9.03 30.82 13.67
N VAL A 289 -9.18 31.99 13.05
CA VAL A 289 -10.41 32.77 13.05
C VAL A 289 -11.02 32.68 11.66
N LEU A 290 -12.16 32.02 11.55
CA LEU A 290 -12.99 31.99 10.36
C LEU A 290 -14.06 33.08 10.45
N GLU A 291 -14.43 33.66 9.32
CA GLU A 291 -15.38 34.76 9.26
C GLU A 291 -16.20 34.72 7.98
N GLU A 292 -17.44 35.21 8.05
CA GLU A 292 -18.26 35.43 6.86
C GLU A 292 -17.60 36.52 5.98
N TYR A 293 -17.55 36.27 4.68
CA TYR A 293 -16.80 37.10 3.73
C TYR A 293 -17.21 38.59 3.78
N GLN A 294 -18.51 38.89 3.74
CA GLN A 294 -18.98 40.27 3.74
C GLN A 294 -18.75 40.94 5.10
N HIS A 295 -18.91 40.22 6.21
CA HIS A 295 -18.59 40.67 7.56
C HIS A 295 -17.10 41.06 7.66
N ALA A 296 -16.19 40.21 7.17
CA ALA A 296 -14.75 40.48 7.11
C ALA A 296 -14.43 41.71 6.24
N VAL A 297 -15.04 41.82 5.06
CA VAL A 297 -14.86 42.97 4.16
C VAL A 297 -15.37 44.26 4.81
N ASN A 298 -16.53 44.25 5.45
CA ASN A 298 -17.15 45.43 6.06
C ASN A 298 -16.29 46.05 7.15
N ARG A 299 -15.59 45.23 7.94
CA ARG A 299 -14.67 45.70 8.98
C ARG A 299 -13.23 45.92 8.52
N GLY A 300 -12.94 45.67 7.24
CA GLY A 300 -11.58 45.82 6.67
C GLY A 300 -10.58 44.78 7.18
N ALA A 301 -11.04 43.56 7.46
CA ALA A 301 -10.19 42.47 7.92
C ALA A 301 -9.16 42.06 6.84
N LYS A 302 -7.98 41.61 7.28
CA LYS A 302 -7.06 40.89 6.40
C LYS A 302 -7.67 39.53 6.08
N ILE A 303 -7.72 39.18 4.80
CA ILE A 303 -8.22 37.87 4.32
C ILE A 303 -7.03 37.08 3.78
N TYR A 304 -6.78 35.90 4.35
CA TYR A 304 -5.72 35.00 3.92
C TYR A 304 -6.18 34.08 2.79
N CYS A 305 -7.28 33.37 2.99
CA CYS A 305 -7.86 32.50 1.99
C CYS A 305 -9.35 32.32 2.23
N GLU A 306 -10.01 31.64 1.30
CA GLU A 306 -11.37 31.15 1.43
C GLU A 306 -11.33 29.65 1.75
N VAL A 307 -12.17 29.21 2.68
CA VAL A 307 -12.45 27.79 2.91
C VAL A 307 -13.64 27.42 2.02
N THR A 308 -13.41 26.57 1.02
CA THR A 308 -14.41 26.31 -0.02
C THR A 308 -15.20 25.02 0.21
N GLY A 309 -14.61 24.00 0.83
CA GLY A 309 -15.28 22.72 1.06
C GLY A 309 -14.72 21.92 2.23
N TYR A 310 -15.51 20.98 2.72
CA TYR A 310 -15.17 20.09 3.82
C TYR A 310 -15.76 18.69 3.60
N GLY A 311 -14.95 17.66 3.82
CA GLY A 311 -15.34 16.26 3.73
C GLY A 311 -14.99 15.52 5.01
N ALA A 312 -15.88 14.63 5.45
CA ALA A 312 -15.65 13.73 6.57
C ALA A 312 -16.30 12.38 6.27
N THR A 313 -15.56 11.32 6.57
CA THR A 313 -15.93 9.93 6.29
C THR A 313 -15.45 9.04 7.43
N GLY A 314 -15.96 7.81 7.46
CA GLY A 314 -15.39 6.71 8.24
C GLY A 314 -14.95 5.59 7.32
N ASP A 315 -13.86 4.92 7.70
CA ASP A 315 -13.35 3.73 7.02
C ASP A 315 -14.23 2.50 7.32
N SER A 316 -14.81 2.44 8.52
CA SER A 316 -15.66 1.32 8.99
C SER A 316 -15.01 -0.06 8.90
N GLY A 317 -13.68 -0.13 8.94
CA GLY A 317 -12.90 -1.38 8.90
C GLY A 317 -12.30 -1.75 10.25
N HIS A 318 -11.18 -1.14 10.61
CA HIS A 318 -10.41 -1.45 11.82
C HIS A 318 -10.25 -0.23 12.74
N ILE A 319 -10.01 -0.47 14.03
CA ILE A 319 -9.92 0.57 15.07
C ILE A 319 -8.69 1.49 14.90
N SER A 320 -7.60 0.96 14.33
CA SER A 320 -6.32 1.66 14.17
C SER A 320 -5.74 1.62 12.75
N ALA A 321 -5.70 0.44 12.13
CA ALA A 321 -5.31 0.29 10.72
C ALA A 321 -6.31 0.95 9.76
N PRO A 322 -5.85 1.76 8.79
CA PRO A 322 -6.70 2.30 7.73
C PRO A 322 -7.12 1.22 6.74
N SER A 323 -8.18 1.48 5.96
CA SER A 323 -8.58 0.56 4.88
C SER A 323 -7.48 0.43 3.82
N ALA A 324 -7.09 -0.80 3.48
CA ALA A 324 -6.00 -1.08 2.54
C ALA A 324 -6.22 -0.47 1.14
N ASP A 325 -7.49 -0.28 0.74
CA ASP A 325 -7.84 0.31 -0.54
C ASP A 325 -7.84 1.85 -0.56
N GLY A 326 -7.68 2.51 0.59
CA GLY A 326 -7.72 3.97 0.71
C GLY A 326 -9.07 4.60 0.37
N ASP A 327 -10.18 3.85 0.41
CA ASP A 327 -11.52 4.35 0.06
C ASP A 327 -12.00 5.50 0.97
N GLY A 328 -11.79 5.40 2.28
CA GLY A 328 -12.20 6.42 3.24
C GLY A 328 -11.59 7.81 2.95
N PRO A 329 -10.26 7.95 2.86
CA PRO A 329 -9.60 9.18 2.44
C PRO A 329 -10.02 9.65 1.05
N PHE A 330 -10.17 8.73 0.08
CA PHE A 330 -10.65 9.06 -1.28
C PHE A 330 -12.04 9.71 -1.25
N ARG A 331 -13.00 9.12 -0.53
CA ARG A 331 -14.36 9.67 -0.37
C ARG A 331 -14.34 11.00 0.36
N SER A 332 -13.48 11.17 1.37
CA SER A 332 -13.35 12.44 2.09
C SER A 332 -12.91 13.58 1.16
N MET A 333 -11.86 13.34 0.36
CA MET A 333 -11.40 14.30 -0.66
C MET A 333 -12.49 14.59 -1.71
N LYS A 334 -13.21 13.56 -2.16
CA LYS A 334 -14.34 13.70 -3.10
C LYS A 334 -15.47 14.56 -2.54
N LEU A 335 -15.82 14.40 -1.26
CA LEU A 335 -16.84 15.23 -0.59
C LEU A 335 -16.38 16.68 -0.44
N ALA A 336 -15.13 16.90 -0.02
CA ALA A 336 -14.57 18.25 0.08
C ALA A 336 -14.56 18.96 -1.29
N LEU A 337 -14.14 18.26 -2.34
CA LEU A 337 -14.15 18.79 -3.70
C LEU A 337 -15.56 19.10 -4.18
N LYS A 338 -16.50 18.17 -3.97
CA LYS A 338 -17.92 18.36 -4.31
C LYS A 338 -18.51 19.59 -3.62
N GLU A 339 -18.23 19.77 -2.31
CA GLU A 339 -18.73 20.92 -1.56
C GLU A 339 -18.08 22.24 -2.01
N SER A 340 -16.84 22.20 -2.48
CA SER A 340 -16.10 23.36 -2.98
C SER A 340 -16.58 23.86 -4.34
N GLY A 341 -17.18 23.00 -5.16
CA GLY A 341 -17.50 23.30 -6.56
C GLY A 341 -16.28 23.43 -7.48
N LEU A 342 -15.07 23.08 -6.99
CA LEU A 342 -13.85 23.04 -7.77
C LEU A 342 -13.69 21.71 -8.53
N SER A 343 -12.80 21.69 -9.50
CA SER A 343 -12.36 20.48 -10.20
C SER A 343 -11.08 19.92 -9.58
N ASN A 344 -10.78 18.64 -9.81
CA ASN A 344 -9.51 18.05 -9.38
C ASN A 344 -8.30 18.80 -10.00
N THR A 345 -8.44 19.37 -11.20
CA THR A 345 -7.39 20.16 -11.86
C THR A 345 -7.11 21.51 -11.20
N ASP A 346 -7.97 21.98 -10.28
CA ASP A 346 -7.75 23.24 -9.54
C ASP A 346 -6.85 23.05 -8.30
N ILE A 347 -6.53 21.81 -7.91
CA ILE A 347 -5.74 21.51 -6.72
C ILE A 347 -4.25 21.51 -7.05
N GLY A 348 -3.51 22.49 -6.52
CA GLY A 348 -2.06 22.62 -6.73
C GLY A 348 -1.16 21.96 -5.67
N TYR A 349 -1.67 21.81 -4.43
CA TYR A 349 -0.89 21.29 -3.30
C TYR A 349 -1.78 20.52 -2.33
N ILE A 350 -1.31 19.37 -1.88
CA ILE A 350 -1.89 18.62 -0.77
C ILE A 350 -0.86 18.55 0.36
N ASN A 351 -1.28 19.05 1.52
CA ASN A 351 -0.61 18.79 2.78
C ASN A 351 -1.18 17.50 3.36
N ALA A 352 -0.39 16.44 3.26
CA ALA A 352 -0.80 15.08 3.56
C ALA A 352 -0.89 14.82 5.06
N HIS A 353 -1.73 13.84 5.42
CA HIS A 353 -1.74 13.28 6.76
C HIS A 353 -0.47 12.48 7.08
N ALA A 354 0.16 11.86 6.09
CA ALA A 354 1.31 10.96 6.15
C ALA A 354 2.16 11.14 7.41
N THR A 355 2.07 10.12 8.26
CA THR A 355 2.55 10.12 9.64
C THR A 355 3.92 9.48 9.76
N SER A 356 4.53 9.03 8.66
CA SER A 356 5.73 8.20 8.65
C SER A 356 5.46 6.76 9.10
N THR A 357 4.24 6.26 8.86
CA THR A 357 3.88 4.86 9.12
C THR A 357 3.94 4.06 7.81
N PRO A 358 4.37 2.78 7.83
CA PRO A 358 4.45 1.96 6.61
C PRO A 358 3.13 1.93 5.83
N GLN A 359 2.07 1.38 6.43
CA GLN A 359 0.76 1.23 5.81
C GLN A 359 0.06 2.57 5.55
N GLY A 360 0.07 3.48 6.54
CA GLY A 360 -0.74 4.71 6.47
C GLY A 360 -0.32 5.66 5.36
N ASP A 361 1.00 5.89 5.20
CA ASP A 361 1.53 6.79 4.17
C ASP A 361 1.27 6.23 2.76
N GLU A 362 1.37 4.91 2.61
CA GLU A 362 1.16 4.23 1.33
C GLU A 362 -0.30 4.27 0.89
N ILE A 363 -1.22 3.95 1.81
CA ILE A 363 -2.67 3.98 1.59
C ILE A 363 -3.13 5.40 1.26
N GLU A 364 -2.57 6.42 1.90
CA GLU A 364 -2.87 7.81 1.55
C GLU A 364 -2.36 8.15 0.13
N CYS A 365 -1.17 7.70 -0.25
CA CYS A 365 -0.67 7.88 -1.61
C CYS A 365 -1.57 7.19 -2.65
N LEU A 366 -2.05 5.98 -2.35
CA LEU A 366 -3.01 5.26 -3.18
C LEU A 366 -4.32 6.05 -3.33
N ALA A 367 -4.88 6.55 -2.23
CA ALA A 367 -6.10 7.35 -2.24
C ALA A 367 -5.94 8.64 -3.07
N VAL A 368 -4.80 9.34 -2.93
CA VAL A 368 -4.47 10.53 -3.72
C VAL A 368 -4.33 10.17 -5.20
N LYS A 369 -3.62 9.09 -5.55
CA LYS A 369 -3.53 8.61 -6.94
C LYS A 369 -4.91 8.31 -7.53
N LYS A 370 -5.76 7.58 -6.79
CA LYS A 370 -7.15 7.29 -7.19
C LYS A 370 -7.96 8.56 -7.40
N PHE A 371 -7.82 9.54 -6.52
CA PHE A 371 -8.54 10.82 -6.58
C PHE A 371 -8.19 11.66 -7.82
N PHE A 372 -6.93 11.62 -8.27
CA PHE A 372 -6.47 12.37 -9.45
C PHE A 372 -6.39 11.55 -10.74
N ASN A 373 -6.84 10.31 -10.74
CA ASN A 373 -6.77 9.42 -11.90
C ASN A 373 -7.20 10.15 -13.19
N ASN A 374 -6.39 10.04 -14.26
CA ASN A 374 -6.46 10.82 -15.52
C ASN A 374 -5.96 12.29 -15.52
N SER A 375 -5.39 12.82 -14.44
CA SER A 375 -4.76 14.16 -14.47
C SER A 375 -3.43 14.13 -15.22
N THR A 376 -3.27 15.01 -16.20
CA THR A 376 -1.99 15.23 -16.91
C THR A 376 -1.04 16.15 -16.14
N GLN A 377 -1.49 16.74 -15.02
CA GLN A 377 -0.69 17.68 -14.23
C GLN A 377 -0.06 16.99 -13.02
N PRO A 378 1.26 17.19 -12.77
CA PRO A 378 1.89 16.70 -11.56
C PRO A 378 1.35 17.46 -10.35
N ILE A 379 0.97 16.74 -9.30
CA ILE A 379 0.47 17.31 -8.05
C ILE A 379 1.58 17.30 -7.02
N THR A 380 1.68 18.39 -6.26
CA THR A 380 2.66 18.46 -5.17
C THR A 380 2.03 17.91 -3.89
N LEU A 381 2.68 16.91 -3.31
CA LEU A 381 2.32 16.30 -2.03
C LEU A 381 3.46 16.56 -1.04
N GLY A 382 3.13 16.93 0.20
CA GLY A 382 4.12 17.11 1.26
C GLY A 382 3.53 16.82 2.64
N SER A 383 4.37 16.56 3.64
CA SER A 383 3.93 16.35 5.03
C SER A 383 4.78 17.19 5.98
N ASN A 384 4.13 18.00 6.81
CA ASN A 384 4.82 18.80 7.83
C ASN A 384 5.26 17.98 9.05
N LYS A 385 4.74 16.76 9.21
CA LYS A 385 5.03 15.91 10.39
C LYS A 385 6.49 15.49 10.47
N SER A 386 7.20 15.49 9.35
CA SER A 386 8.67 15.33 9.30
C SER A 386 9.42 16.39 10.12
N SER A 387 8.83 17.58 10.30
CA SER A 387 9.43 18.70 11.03
C SER A 387 8.87 18.85 12.45
N ILE A 388 7.57 18.63 12.65
CA ILE A 388 6.89 18.93 13.92
C ILE A 388 6.42 17.68 14.67
N GLY A 389 6.64 16.49 14.14
CA GLY A 389 6.02 15.26 14.63
C GLY A 389 4.51 15.24 14.41
N HIS A 390 3.83 14.31 15.06
CA HIS A 390 2.38 14.17 14.99
C HIS A 390 1.72 14.79 16.23
N LEU A 391 1.09 15.95 16.06
CA LEU A 391 0.44 16.70 17.16
C LEU A 391 -0.97 16.18 17.50
N LEU A 392 -1.25 14.90 17.22
CA LEU A 392 -2.54 14.23 17.43
C LEU A 392 -3.74 15.12 17.09
N GLY A 393 -4.56 15.53 18.08
CA GLY A 393 -5.75 16.35 17.86
C GLY A 393 -5.48 17.75 17.29
N ALA A 394 -4.27 18.30 17.43
CA ALA A 394 -3.91 19.58 16.86
C ALA A 394 -3.40 19.50 15.40
N ALA A 395 -3.02 18.31 14.93
CA ALA A 395 -2.33 18.10 13.65
C ALA A 395 -3.05 18.78 12.47
N GLY A 396 -4.31 18.43 12.23
CA GLY A 396 -5.07 18.99 11.11
C GLY A 396 -5.23 20.51 11.15
N SER A 397 -5.24 21.13 12.33
CA SER A 397 -5.33 22.60 12.44
C SER A 397 -4.01 23.31 12.17
N VAL A 398 -2.89 22.74 12.64
CA VAL A 398 -1.54 23.26 12.37
C VAL A 398 -1.17 23.07 10.89
N GLU A 399 -1.50 21.91 10.32
CA GLU A 399 -1.33 21.60 8.89
C GLU A 399 -2.19 22.52 8.00
N SER A 400 -3.41 22.84 8.42
CA SER A 400 -4.24 23.84 7.73
C SER A 400 -3.57 25.20 7.70
N ILE A 401 -3.03 25.67 8.84
CA ILE A 401 -2.32 26.95 8.91
C ILE A 401 -1.08 26.95 8.00
N PHE A 402 -0.28 25.88 7.97
CA PHE A 402 0.86 25.78 7.05
C PHE A 402 0.43 25.74 5.58
N SER A 403 -0.71 25.12 5.26
CA SER A 403 -1.27 25.12 3.90
C SER A 403 -1.70 26.53 3.49
N ILE A 404 -2.34 27.28 4.38
CA ILE A 404 -2.73 28.68 4.16
C ILE A 404 -1.50 29.56 3.96
N LEU A 405 -0.48 29.40 4.79
CA LEU A 405 0.79 30.13 4.64
C LEU A 405 1.51 29.77 3.34
N SER A 406 1.42 28.51 2.90
CA SER A 406 1.98 28.08 1.62
C SER A 406 1.31 28.78 0.43
N LEU A 407 -0.03 28.90 0.46
CA LEU A 407 -0.80 29.66 -0.53
C LEU A 407 -0.41 31.14 -0.53
N GLN A 408 -0.25 31.74 0.65
CA GLN A 408 0.10 33.17 0.78
C GLN A 408 1.50 33.50 0.28
N ASN A 409 2.46 32.62 0.57
CA ASN A 409 3.87 32.85 0.29
C ASN A 409 4.33 32.23 -1.04
N ASN A 410 3.49 31.40 -1.68
CA ASN A 410 3.86 30.58 -2.84
C ASN A 410 5.11 29.71 -2.60
N ILE A 411 5.22 29.15 -1.39
CA ILE A 411 6.33 28.29 -0.97
C ILE A 411 5.72 27.09 -0.26
N ILE A 412 6.12 25.89 -0.65
CA ILE A 412 5.71 24.64 0.02
C ILE A 412 6.86 24.22 0.95
N PRO A 413 6.62 24.02 2.26
CA PRO A 413 7.64 23.51 3.17
C PRO A 413 8.13 22.12 2.74
N PRO A 414 9.42 21.80 2.93
CA PRO A 414 9.95 20.49 2.56
C PRO A 414 9.40 19.38 3.46
N THR A 415 9.11 18.21 2.88
CA THR A 415 9.07 16.96 3.64
C THR A 415 10.51 16.57 3.98
N LEU A 416 10.89 16.66 5.25
CA LEU A 416 12.22 16.27 5.71
C LEU A 416 12.39 14.75 5.63
N ASN A 417 13.64 14.31 5.51
CA ASN A 417 14.06 12.90 5.56
C ASN A 417 13.53 11.99 4.43
N LEU A 418 12.96 12.57 3.36
CA LEU A 418 12.58 11.84 2.15
C LEU A 418 13.81 11.66 1.24
N GLU A 419 14.58 10.61 1.48
CA GLU A 419 15.81 10.28 0.76
C GLU A 419 15.57 9.20 -0.30
N ASN A 420 14.77 8.19 0.05
CA ASN A 420 14.36 7.07 -0.79
C ASN A 420 12.82 7.05 -0.84
N PRO A 421 12.18 7.79 -1.76
CA PRO A 421 10.73 7.81 -1.84
C PRO A 421 10.16 6.41 -2.06
N CYS A 422 9.17 6.02 -1.24
CA CYS A 422 8.38 4.84 -1.50
C CYS A 422 7.51 5.10 -2.73
N THR A 423 7.69 4.29 -3.77
CA THR A 423 6.63 4.11 -4.77
C THR A 423 5.54 3.29 -4.09
N PRO A 424 4.24 3.62 -4.24
CA PRO A 424 3.17 2.77 -3.71
C PRO A 424 3.41 1.34 -4.15
N ASP A 425 3.40 0.45 -3.19
CA ASP A 425 3.82 -0.93 -3.27
C ASP A 425 2.66 -1.69 -3.92
N ILE A 426 2.51 -1.46 -5.23
CA ILE A 426 1.58 -2.21 -6.05
C ILE A 426 2.21 -3.58 -6.23
N ASP A 427 1.66 -4.59 -5.58
CA ASP A 427 1.92 -5.97 -5.96
C ASP A 427 1.50 -6.20 -7.39
N PHE A 428 2.29 -6.94 -8.15
CA PHE A 428 1.93 -7.27 -9.52
C PHE A 428 2.15 -8.72 -9.86
N VAL A 429 1.27 -9.22 -10.73
CA VAL A 429 1.43 -10.52 -11.38
C VAL A 429 2.55 -10.41 -12.41
N ALA A 430 3.74 -10.78 -11.98
CA ALA A 430 4.98 -10.73 -12.74
C ALA A 430 4.98 -11.70 -13.92
N ASN A 431 4.48 -12.93 -13.71
CA ASN A 431 4.38 -13.96 -14.74
C ASN A 431 3.12 -14.80 -14.57
N VAL A 432 2.57 -15.26 -15.69
CA VAL A 432 1.46 -16.22 -15.73
C VAL A 432 1.85 -17.43 -16.59
N SER A 433 1.58 -18.64 -16.12
CA SER A 433 1.84 -19.87 -16.87
C SER A 433 0.76 -20.91 -16.62
N TRP A 434 0.10 -21.37 -17.68
CA TRP A 434 -0.87 -22.46 -17.58
C TRP A 434 -0.19 -23.81 -17.37
N ILE A 435 -0.82 -24.68 -16.59
CA ILE A 435 -0.44 -26.09 -16.43
C ILE A 435 -1.34 -26.93 -17.34
N PRO A 436 -0.79 -27.87 -18.12
CA PRO A 436 -1.61 -28.79 -18.91
C PRO A 436 -2.57 -29.62 -18.04
N ARG A 437 -3.82 -29.76 -18.48
CA ARG A 437 -4.83 -30.57 -17.77
C ARG A 437 -4.35 -32.00 -17.53
N GLY A 438 -4.59 -32.50 -16.31
CA GLY A 438 -4.19 -33.84 -15.88
C GLY A 438 -2.70 -34.02 -15.59
N ALA A 439 -1.92 -32.93 -15.54
CA ALA A 439 -0.51 -33.00 -15.15
C ALA A 439 -0.29 -32.92 -13.63
N ALA A 440 -1.14 -32.18 -12.92
CA ALA A 440 -1.13 -32.12 -11.46
C ALA A 440 -1.60 -33.43 -10.84
N ASN A 441 -1.04 -33.76 -9.67
CA ASN A 441 -1.53 -34.87 -8.87
C ASN A 441 -2.92 -34.51 -8.31
N PRO A 442 -3.95 -35.36 -8.49
CA PRO A 442 -5.28 -35.08 -7.96
C PRO A 442 -5.33 -34.91 -6.44
N TYR A 443 -4.37 -35.51 -5.74
CA TYR A 443 -4.23 -35.41 -4.29
C TYR A 443 -2.83 -34.86 -3.97
N PRO A 444 -2.67 -33.52 -3.92
CA PRO A 444 -1.46 -32.90 -3.43
C PRO A 444 -1.11 -33.42 -2.02
N GLN A 445 0.17 -33.59 -1.75
CA GLN A 445 0.65 -34.06 -0.44
C GLN A 445 1.03 -32.87 0.43
N LYS A 446 0.73 -32.90 1.74
CA LYS A 446 1.27 -31.90 2.66
C LYS A 446 2.77 -32.11 2.82
N TYR A 447 3.53 -31.01 2.89
CA TYR A 447 4.96 -31.05 3.17
C TYR A 447 5.22 -31.67 4.54
N ASP A 448 6.08 -32.70 4.59
CA ASP A 448 6.52 -33.35 5.82
C ASP A 448 8.00 -33.02 6.03
N ALA A 449 8.27 -32.12 6.98
CA ALA A 449 9.61 -31.62 7.25
C ALA A 449 10.41 -32.63 8.08
N ASN A 450 11.54 -33.11 7.56
CA ASN A 450 12.43 -33.99 8.32
C ASN A 450 13.24 -33.20 9.36
N GLU A 451 13.65 -33.84 10.47
CA GLU A 451 14.44 -33.20 11.55
C GLU A 451 15.71 -32.49 11.04
N GLU A 452 16.38 -33.03 10.01
CA GLU A 452 17.60 -32.45 9.42
C GLU A 452 17.31 -31.18 8.60
N GLU A 453 16.12 -31.07 7.99
CA GLU A 453 15.69 -29.88 7.22
C GLU A 453 15.23 -28.74 8.13
N LEU A 454 14.62 -29.07 9.27
CA LEU A 454 14.29 -28.11 10.33
C LEU A 454 15.55 -27.54 11.01
N GLU A 455 16.63 -28.30 11.09
CA GLU A 455 17.93 -27.82 11.57
C GLU A 455 18.59 -26.84 10.59
N ASP A 456 18.53 -27.10 9.27
CA ASP A 456 19.09 -26.21 8.24
C ASP A 456 18.33 -24.86 8.16
N LEU A 457 17.01 -24.85 8.37
CA LEU A 457 16.19 -23.63 8.47
C LEU A 457 16.60 -22.76 9.68
N ASN A 458 16.92 -23.40 10.81
CA ASN A 458 17.42 -22.70 12.01
C ASN A 458 18.84 -22.13 11.81
N GLU A 459 19.71 -22.81 11.05
CA GLU A 459 21.05 -22.29 10.72
C GLU A 459 21.01 -21.11 9.73
N ASP A 460 20.08 -21.10 8.78
CA ASP A 460 19.94 -19.99 7.82
C ASP A 460 19.34 -18.72 8.46
N GLU A 461 18.43 -18.85 9.44
CA GLU A 461 17.99 -17.72 10.29
C GLU A 461 19.14 -17.11 11.12
N ILE A 462 20.11 -17.93 11.55
CA ILE A 462 21.28 -17.47 12.31
C ILE A 462 22.29 -16.80 11.36
N ASN A 463 22.53 -17.35 10.17
CA ASN A 463 23.45 -16.77 9.19
C ASN A 463 22.92 -15.45 8.58
N GLN A 464 21.61 -15.27 8.40
CA GLN A 464 21.05 -13.97 7.99
C GLN A 464 21.28 -12.86 9.03
N LYS A 465 21.28 -13.21 10.33
CA LYS A 465 21.66 -12.27 11.40
C LYS A 465 23.15 -11.93 11.35
N ASP A 466 24.02 -12.92 11.11
CA ASP A 466 25.48 -12.71 11.07
C ASP A 466 25.95 -11.92 9.82
N ILE A 467 25.30 -12.08 8.66
CA ILE A 467 25.59 -11.28 7.45
C ILE A 467 25.18 -9.81 7.64
N SER A 468 24.09 -9.56 8.38
CA SER A 468 23.63 -8.20 8.72
C SER A 468 24.59 -7.43 9.63
N ASP A 469 25.49 -8.13 10.31
CA ASP A 469 26.48 -7.57 11.21
C ASP A 469 27.88 -7.42 10.56
N GLU A 470 28.25 -8.28 9.58
CA GLU A 470 29.50 -8.12 8.82
C GLU A 470 29.48 -6.93 7.84
N GLU A 471 28.33 -6.61 7.22
CA GLU A 471 28.21 -5.41 6.36
C GLU A 471 28.31 -4.09 7.15
N LYS A 472 28.05 -4.12 8.46
CA LYS A 472 28.27 -2.98 9.36
C LYS A 472 29.76 -2.79 9.71
N GLU A 473 30.59 -3.82 9.62
CA GLU A 473 32.02 -3.73 9.94
C GLU A 473 32.90 -3.28 8.74
N GLU A 474 32.54 -3.61 7.49
CA GLU A 474 33.32 -3.13 6.32
C GLU A 474 33.14 -1.61 6.06
N ALA A 475 32.02 -1.01 6.46
CA ALA A 475 31.81 0.45 6.39
C ALA A 475 32.60 1.26 7.45
N ALA A 476 33.14 0.61 8.48
CA ALA A 476 33.86 1.26 9.58
C ALA A 476 35.40 1.33 9.39
N THR A 477 35.96 0.76 8.32
CA THR A 477 37.42 0.69 8.11
C THR A 477 38.00 1.84 7.27
N LYS A 478 37.64 3.08 7.60
CA LYS A 478 38.41 4.28 7.22
C LYS A 478 38.50 5.28 8.37
N ASP A 479 39.00 4.87 9.53
CA ASP A 479 39.97 5.70 10.26
C ASP A 479 40.68 4.89 11.34
N SER A 480 42.00 4.78 11.21
CA SER A 480 42.83 4.08 12.18
C SER A 480 43.75 5.05 12.91
N LYS A 481 43.75 4.93 14.24
CA LYS A 481 44.87 5.05 15.20
C LYS A 481 44.69 6.12 16.30
N LYS A 482 44.36 5.65 17.52
CA LYS A 482 45.29 5.60 18.67
C LYS A 482 44.65 4.95 19.92
N LYS A 483 45.29 3.85 20.39
CA LYS A 483 45.66 3.43 21.77
C LYS A 483 44.63 3.59 22.91
N ASN A 484 44.43 2.67 23.87
CA ASN A 484 45.04 1.39 24.27
C ASN A 484 44.23 0.87 25.48
N LYS A 485 44.03 -0.47 25.58
CA LYS A 485 43.88 -1.37 26.77
C LYS A 485 42.95 -0.91 27.92
N SER A 486 41.99 -1.71 28.40
CA SER A 486 42.15 -3.09 28.90
C SER A 486 40.81 -3.79 29.20
N GLY A 487 40.78 -5.11 29.03
CA GLY A 487 40.20 -6.04 30.02
C GLY A 487 38.76 -6.47 29.79
N ASP A 488 38.63 -7.72 29.34
CA ASP A 488 37.41 -8.52 29.28
C ASP A 488 36.62 -8.54 30.60
N ASP A 489 35.28 -8.70 30.50
CA ASP A 489 34.46 -9.72 31.16
C ASP A 489 32.99 -9.26 31.34
N PHE A 490 32.21 -9.20 30.24
CA PHE A 490 30.80 -8.78 30.30
C PHE A 490 29.87 -9.58 29.36
N MET A 491 30.11 -10.89 29.20
CA MET A 491 29.24 -11.78 28.40
C MET A 491 28.91 -13.11 29.11
N ASN A 492 28.71 -13.05 30.43
CA ASN A 492 28.26 -14.21 31.22
C ASN A 492 27.11 -13.85 32.16
N ARG A 493 26.17 -12.98 31.73
CA ARG A 493 25.15 -12.46 32.65
C ARG A 493 23.70 -12.41 32.16
N TYR A 494 23.31 -13.30 31.25
CA TYR A 494 21.89 -13.61 31.00
C TYR A 494 21.72 -15.11 30.73
N ASN A 495 21.74 -15.90 31.81
CA ASN A 495 21.12 -17.22 31.83
C ASN A 495 19.66 -16.99 32.27
N PHE A 496 18.71 -17.46 31.47
CA PHE A 496 17.27 -17.19 31.63
C PHE A 496 16.57 -18.40 32.27
N ASP A 497 17.08 -18.84 33.41
CA ASP A 497 16.48 -19.86 34.27
C ASP A 497 16.72 -19.39 35.72
N ASP A 498 15.82 -18.56 36.27
CA ASP A 498 15.62 -18.33 37.71
C ASP A 498 14.62 -17.17 37.92
N TYR A 499 13.31 -17.47 37.89
CA TYR A 499 12.29 -16.71 38.65
C TYR A 499 11.10 -17.61 38.96
N ASP A 500 11.33 -18.57 39.86
CA ASP A 500 10.33 -19.08 40.80
C ASP A 500 11.11 -19.43 42.07
N GLU A 501 11.23 -18.47 42.99
CA GLU A 501 11.47 -18.68 44.43
C GLU A 501 11.54 -17.32 45.14
N GLU A 502 10.47 -16.95 45.85
CA GLU A 502 10.52 -15.91 46.88
C GLU A 502 10.94 -16.54 48.21
N ASP A 503 11.82 -15.82 48.93
CA ASP A 503 12.45 -16.18 50.19
C ASP A 503 11.46 -16.46 51.33
N ASP A 504 11.58 -17.65 51.94
CA ASP A 504 11.06 -17.97 53.27
C ASP A 504 12.14 -17.72 54.35
N GLU A 505 11.95 -16.74 55.24
CA GLU A 505 12.55 -16.77 56.58
C GLU A 505 11.51 -16.63 57.70
N GLN A 506 11.62 -17.57 58.63
CA GLN A 506 10.65 -17.95 59.66
C GLN A 506 10.48 -16.93 60.80
N GLY A 507 9.22 -16.70 61.18
CA GLY A 507 8.83 -15.96 62.40
C GLY A 507 7.42 -16.33 62.87
N ASN A 508 7.32 -17.48 63.55
CA ASN A 508 6.12 -18.14 64.08
C ASN A 508 5.23 -17.26 65.01
N MET A 509 3.91 -17.19 64.77
CA MET A 509 2.80 -17.34 65.76
C MET A 509 1.44 -16.81 65.25
N GLY A 510 0.43 -17.69 65.20
CA GLY A 510 -0.95 -17.34 65.60
C GLY A 510 -2.07 -17.50 64.55
N GLU A 511 -2.65 -18.70 64.50
CA GLU A 511 -3.89 -19.04 63.78
C GLU A 511 -5.09 -18.13 64.11
N LYS A 512 -5.78 -17.65 63.07
CA LYS A 512 -7.24 -17.79 62.81
C LYS A 512 -7.76 -16.60 61.99
N GLY A 513 -8.01 -16.83 60.70
CA GLY A 513 -8.64 -15.86 59.83
C GLY A 513 -9.10 -16.35 58.44
N ASP A 514 -9.05 -17.65 58.11
CA ASP A 514 -9.45 -18.13 56.79
C ASP A 514 -10.90 -18.65 56.79
N MET A 515 -11.82 -17.82 56.28
CA MET A 515 -13.14 -18.25 55.78
C MET A 515 -13.78 -17.20 54.84
N ILE A 516 -13.02 -16.49 53.99
CA ILE A 516 -13.61 -15.58 52.97
C ILE A 516 -12.99 -15.71 51.55
N GLU A 517 -11.80 -16.28 51.36
CA GLU A 517 -11.19 -16.36 50.01
C GLU A 517 -11.55 -17.62 49.18
N GLU A 518 -12.20 -18.62 49.76
CA GLU A 518 -12.48 -19.88 49.05
C GLU A 518 -13.73 -19.87 48.15
N VAL A 519 -14.58 -18.83 48.23
CA VAL A 519 -15.84 -18.77 47.44
C VAL A 519 -15.64 -18.04 46.10
N GLY A 520 -14.65 -17.15 45.99
CA GLY A 520 -14.38 -16.37 44.77
C GLY A 520 -13.65 -17.15 43.67
N LEU A 521 -12.64 -17.95 44.05
CA LEU A 521 -11.86 -18.76 43.11
C LEU A 521 -12.59 -20.03 42.61
N GLN A 522 -13.59 -20.51 43.34
CA GLN A 522 -14.44 -21.62 42.88
C GLN A 522 -15.46 -21.20 41.81
N PHE A 523 -15.83 -19.92 41.72
CA PHE A 523 -16.73 -19.42 40.67
C PHE A 523 -16.03 -19.29 39.31
N ILE A 524 -14.76 -18.87 39.30
CA ILE A 524 -13.97 -18.69 38.08
C ILE A 524 -13.54 -20.05 37.51
N ASN A 525 -13.11 -20.98 38.37
CA ASN A 525 -12.70 -22.32 37.94
C ASN A 525 -13.86 -23.24 37.50
N ARG A 526 -15.12 -22.90 37.82
CA ARG A 526 -16.28 -23.65 37.33
C ARG A 526 -16.78 -23.16 35.96
N ALA A 527 -16.49 -21.90 35.60
CA ALA A 527 -16.81 -21.33 34.29
C ALA A 527 -15.80 -21.74 33.20
N MET A 528 -14.51 -21.93 33.55
CA MET A 528 -13.50 -22.38 32.58
C MET A 528 -13.43 -23.90 32.36
N LYS A 529 -14.07 -24.71 33.22
CA LYS A 529 -14.09 -26.18 33.05
C LYS A 529 -15.18 -26.70 32.09
N GLY A 530 -15.98 -25.80 31.52
CA GLY A 530 -17.00 -26.12 30.51
C GLY A 530 -16.59 -25.79 29.07
N LEU A 531 -15.34 -25.40 28.82
CA LEU A 531 -14.86 -24.90 27.52
C LEU A 531 -13.54 -25.53 27.06
N MET A 532 -13.14 -26.66 27.65
CA MET A 532 -12.02 -27.44 27.12
C MET A 532 -12.54 -28.79 26.62
N TYR A 533 -12.48 -28.96 25.31
CA TYR A 533 -12.60 -30.25 24.64
C TYR A 533 -11.44 -31.17 25.07
N TYR A 534 -11.65 -32.46 24.88
CA TYR A 534 -11.04 -33.59 25.56
C TYR A 534 -9.50 -33.56 25.63
N LYS A 535 -8.95 -34.21 26.69
CA LYS A 535 -7.52 -34.20 27.02
C LYS A 535 -6.66 -35.16 26.21
N ASP A 536 -7.25 -36.01 25.37
CA ASP A 536 -6.57 -37.05 24.61
C ASP A 536 -7.40 -37.35 23.33
N PRO A 537 -6.85 -37.23 22.11
CA PRO A 537 -7.60 -37.33 20.85
C PRO A 537 -8.36 -38.66 20.70
N ASP A 538 -7.78 -39.75 21.21
CA ASP A 538 -8.33 -41.11 21.08
C ASP A 538 -9.50 -41.42 22.03
N THR A 539 -9.93 -40.45 22.86
CA THR A 539 -11.00 -40.66 23.86
C THR A 539 -12.23 -39.77 23.68
N ASP A 540 -12.30 -39.00 22.59
CA ASP A 540 -13.50 -38.23 22.26
C ASP A 540 -14.56 -39.15 21.61
N PRO A 541 -15.72 -39.37 22.23
CA PRO A 541 -16.80 -40.15 21.63
C PRO A 541 -17.44 -39.48 20.41
N HIS A 542 -17.13 -38.21 20.13
CA HIS A 542 -17.58 -37.44 18.97
C HIS A 542 -16.58 -37.43 17.81
N LEU A 543 -15.33 -37.88 18.00
CA LEU A 543 -14.34 -38.12 16.94
C LEU A 543 -14.38 -39.57 16.42
N GLN A 544 -15.45 -40.32 16.70
CA GLN A 544 -15.64 -41.69 16.19
C GLN A 544 -16.50 -41.77 14.93
N ASP A 545 -16.67 -40.67 14.22
CA ASP A 545 -17.29 -40.67 12.91
C ASP A 545 -16.22 -40.32 11.87
N ASN A 546 -15.84 -41.33 11.07
CA ASN A 546 -14.94 -41.20 9.91
C ASN A 546 -15.60 -40.38 8.76
N GLU A 547 -16.32 -39.30 9.09
CA GLU A 547 -17.01 -38.43 8.13
C GLU A 547 -16.29 -37.08 7.95
N GLU A 548 -15.48 -36.61 8.93
CA GLU A 548 -14.68 -35.37 8.80
C GLU A 548 -13.52 -35.49 7.79
N ASP A 549 -13.06 -36.70 7.45
CA ASP A 549 -12.01 -36.89 6.44
C ASP A 549 -12.49 -36.67 4.99
N VAL A 550 -13.82 -36.59 4.74
CA VAL A 550 -14.35 -36.53 3.37
C VAL A 550 -14.50 -35.08 2.86
N GLU A 551 -14.91 -34.14 3.73
CA GLU A 551 -15.07 -32.73 3.35
C GLU A 551 -13.69 -32.05 3.12
N ASP A 552 -12.69 -32.32 3.95
CA ASP A 552 -11.32 -31.81 3.76
C ASP A 552 -10.63 -32.35 2.50
N LEU A 553 -11.04 -33.52 2.00
CA LEU A 553 -10.51 -34.10 0.76
C LEU A 553 -11.10 -33.46 -0.50
N GLU A 554 -12.32 -32.93 -0.46
CA GLU A 554 -12.94 -32.28 -1.61
C GLU A 554 -12.31 -30.92 -1.90
N ASP A 555 -11.93 -30.16 -0.87
CA ASP A 555 -11.30 -28.84 -1.00
C ASP A 555 -9.85 -28.88 -1.51
N ILE A 556 -9.16 -30.02 -1.31
CA ILE A 556 -7.78 -30.26 -1.77
C ILE A 556 -7.74 -31.01 -3.12
N LEU A 557 -8.90 -31.46 -3.62
CA LEU A 557 -8.98 -32.27 -4.83
C LEU A 557 -8.74 -31.42 -6.08
N ILE A 558 -7.69 -31.76 -6.83
CA ILE A 558 -7.46 -31.23 -8.19
C ILE A 558 -8.02 -32.24 -9.20
N ARG A 559 -9.11 -31.91 -9.90
CA ARG A 559 -9.67 -32.82 -10.89
C ARG A 559 -8.80 -32.81 -12.15
N PRO A 560 -8.66 -33.95 -12.86
CA PRO A 560 -7.91 -33.99 -14.13
C PRO A 560 -8.44 -33.05 -15.22
N THR A 561 -9.68 -32.59 -15.08
CA THR A 561 -10.35 -31.65 -15.99
C THR A 561 -10.10 -30.18 -15.65
N ASP A 562 -9.55 -29.88 -14.47
CA ASP A 562 -9.42 -28.52 -13.98
C ASP A 562 -8.33 -27.75 -14.73
N SER A 563 -8.58 -26.46 -14.91
CA SER A 563 -7.69 -25.57 -15.63
C SER A 563 -6.81 -24.83 -14.62
N LEU A 564 -5.57 -25.27 -14.50
CA LEU A 564 -4.62 -24.75 -13.52
C LEU A 564 -3.74 -23.64 -14.09
N LEU A 565 -3.58 -22.57 -13.32
CA LEU A 565 -2.75 -21.42 -13.65
C LEU A 565 -1.75 -21.14 -12.52
N ILE A 566 -0.48 -20.99 -12.88
CA ILE A 566 0.56 -20.47 -11.98
C ILE A 566 0.64 -18.97 -12.17
N THR A 567 0.56 -18.21 -11.09
CA THR A 567 0.83 -16.77 -11.10
C THR A 567 1.95 -16.43 -10.15
N ALA A 568 3.03 -15.87 -10.70
CA ALA A 568 4.11 -15.33 -9.89
C ALA A 568 3.71 -13.93 -9.45
N ILE A 569 3.48 -13.76 -8.15
CA ILE A 569 3.13 -12.48 -7.54
C ILE A 569 4.39 -11.94 -6.90
N ALA A 570 4.75 -10.77 -7.36
CA ALA A 570 5.89 -10.07 -6.86
C ALA A 570 5.43 -8.93 -5.95
N THR A 571 5.88 -8.99 -4.70
CA THR A 571 5.62 -7.97 -3.69
C THR A 571 6.72 -6.92 -3.70
N ALA A 572 6.37 -5.65 -3.54
CA ALA A 572 7.34 -4.55 -3.70
C ALA A 572 8.28 -4.38 -2.49
N ASP A 573 7.88 -4.90 -1.32
CA ASP A 573 8.66 -4.83 -0.07
C ASP A 573 9.75 -5.93 0.05
N ASP A 574 9.87 -6.83 -0.93
CA ASP A 574 10.86 -7.92 -0.98
C ASP A 574 10.82 -8.87 0.25
N GLU A 575 9.83 -8.74 1.14
CA GLU A 575 9.71 -9.59 2.33
C GLU A 575 9.14 -10.98 1.99
N TYR A 576 8.15 -11.08 1.10
CA TYR A 576 7.52 -12.36 0.71
C TYR A 576 6.95 -12.31 -0.73
N SER A 577 7.76 -12.61 -1.75
CA SER A 577 7.20 -12.93 -3.08
C SER A 577 6.63 -14.34 -3.06
N HIS A 578 5.65 -14.65 -3.91
CA HIS A 578 5.02 -15.98 -3.90
C HIS A 578 4.53 -16.42 -5.28
N LEU A 579 4.27 -17.72 -5.41
CA LEU A 579 3.55 -18.32 -6.53
C LEU A 579 2.17 -18.76 -6.04
N ASP A 580 1.12 -18.25 -6.66
CA ASP A 580 -0.23 -18.79 -6.48
C ASP A 580 -0.48 -19.88 -7.53
N ILE A 581 -0.98 -21.02 -7.07
CA ILE A 581 -1.51 -22.10 -7.90
C ILE A 581 -3.02 -21.95 -7.88
N MET A 582 -3.57 -21.45 -8.99
CA MET A 582 -4.97 -21.10 -9.12
C MET A 582 -5.73 -22.12 -9.97
N ILE A 583 -6.98 -22.41 -9.60
CA ILE A 583 -7.93 -23.16 -10.42
C ILE A 583 -8.88 -22.17 -11.10
N TYR A 584 -9.00 -22.30 -12.42
CA TYR A 584 -9.97 -21.57 -13.24
C TYR A 584 -11.10 -22.48 -13.67
N GLU A 585 -12.32 -22.14 -13.25
CA GLU A 585 -13.55 -22.82 -13.64
C GLU A 585 -14.13 -22.12 -14.87
N GLU A 586 -14.05 -22.78 -16.03
CA GLU A 586 -14.42 -22.17 -17.32
C GLU A 586 -15.93 -21.90 -17.45
N ASP A 587 -16.77 -22.69 -16.78
CA ASP A 587 -18.23 -22.64 -16.93
C ASP A 587 -18.86 -21.45 -16.20
N CYS A 588 -18.29 -21.05 -15.06
CA CYS A 588 -18.78 -19.95 -14.22
C CYS A 588 -17.86 -18.71 -14.25
N ASP A 589 -16.76 -18.76 -15.02
CA ASP A 589 -15.77 -17.68 -15.13
C ASP A 589 -15.21 -17.28 -13.74
N ASN A 590 -14.82 -18.29 -12.97
CA ASN A 590 -14.37 -18.16 -11.58
C ASN A 590 -12.89 -18.57 -11.45
N LEU A 591 -12.16 -17.84 -10.62
CA LEU A 591 -10.74 -18.08 -10.37
C LEU A 591 -10.47 -17.98 -8.87
N TYR A 592 -9.91 -19.04 -8.30
CA TYR A 592 -9.54 -19.08 -6.89
C TYR A 592 -8.15 -19.70 -6.70
N VAL A 593 -7.51 -19.35 -5.58
CA VAL A 593 -6.21 -19.88 -5.19
C VAL A 593 -6.45 -21.21 -4.50
N HIS A 594 -5.81 -22.27 -4.98
CA HIS A 594 -5.83 -23.58 -4.32
C HIS A 594 -4.74 -23.65 -3.24
N HIS A 595 -3.53 -23.19 -3.54
CA HIS A 595 -2.43 -23.06 -2.59
C HIS A 595 -1.36 -22.12 -3.14
N ASP A 596 -0.45 -21.69 -2.27
CA ASP A 596 0.65 -20.80 -2.59
C ASP A 596 2.01 -21.39 -2.20
N ILE A 597 3.08 -20.86 -2.81
CA ILE A 597 4.46 -21.19 -2.51
C ILE A 597 5.23 -19.89 -2.29
N ILE A 598 5.80 -19.71 -1.10
CA ILE A 598 6.60 -18.53 -0.76
C ILE A 598 7.98 -18.65 -1.43
N LEU A 599 8.40 -17.59 -2.10
CA LEU A 599 9.68 -17.47 -2.78
C LEU A 599 10.68 -16.64 -1.96
N SER A 600 11.96 -17.02 -2.06
CA SER A 600 13.06 -16.32 -1.41
C SER A 600 13.37 -14.94 -2.01
N SER A 601 12.93 -14.72 -3.26
CA SER A 601 13.26 -13.55 -4.05
C SER A 601 12.24 -13.36 -5.17
N TYR A 602 12.32 -12.20 -5.80
CA TYR A 602 11.43 -11.71 -6.83
C TYR A 602 11.39 -12.58 -8.10
N PRO A 603 10.22 -13.10 -8.53
CA PRO A 603 10.12 -13.96 -9.71
C PRO A 603 10.18 -13.16 -11.03
N LEU A 604 11.20 -13.42 -11.85
CA LEU A 604 11.41 -12.78 -13.16
C LEU A 604 11.00 -13.66 -14.34
N ALA A 605 11.11 -14.99 -14.20
CA ALA A 605 10.77 -15.95 -15.25
C ALA A 605 10.23 -17.25 -14.66
N LEU A 606 9.30 -17.88 -15.37
CA LEU A 606 8.76 -19.20 -15.04
C LEU A 606 8.97 -20.17 -16.20
N ALA A 607 9.20 -21.45 -15.89
CA ALA A 607 9.11 -22.54 -16.84
C ALA A 607 8.49 -23.78 -16.17
N TRP A 608 7.28 -24.12 -16.58
CA TRP A 608 6.64 -25.37 -16.17
C TRP A 608 7.34 -26.58 -16.80
N MET A 609 7.46 -27.68 -16.05
CA MET A 609 8.09 -28.91 -16.48
C MET A 609 7.39 -30.15 -15.92
N ASP A 610 7.39 -31.23 -16.70
CA ASP A 610 6.77 -32.50 -16.32
C ASP A 610 7.78 -33.61 -15.95
N GLN A 611 9.01 -33.20 -15.65
CA GLN A 611 10.14 -34.08 -15.35
C GLN A 611 10.54 -33.93 -13.88
N ASN A 612 10.56 -35.04 -13.14
CA ASN A 612 11.07 -35.01 -11.78
C ASN A 612 12.60 -34.73 -11.79
N PRO A 613 13.06 -33.72 -11.03
CA PRO A 613 14.47 -33.31 -11.02
C PRO A 613 15.38 -34.26 -10.23
N THR A 614 14.85 -35.06 -9.30
CA THR A 614 15.63 -36.01 -8.49
C THR A 614 15.55 -37.43 -9.04
N ASN A 615 14.46 -37.79 -9.73
CA ASN A 615 14.26 -39.11 -10.33
C ASN A 615 13.87 -39.05 -11.81
N ALA A 616 14.81 -39.33 -12.71
CA ALA A 616 14.58 -39.27 -14.16
C ALA A 616 13.48 -40.21 -14.69
N GLN A 617 13.12 -41.27 -13.95
CA GLN A 617 12.10 -42.22 -14.39
C GLN A 617 10.68 -41.79 -14.03
N GLU A 618 10.53 -40.80 -13.15
CA GLU A 618 9.24 -40.31 -12.67
C GLU A 618 8.86 -39.01 -13.38
N LYS A 619 7.57 -38.89 -13.67
CA LYS A 619 6.95 -37.63 -14.05
C LYS A 619 6.39 -36.97 -12.80
N GLY A 620 6.26 -35.65 -12.83
CA GLY A 620 5.55 -34.90 -11.80
C GLY A 620 5.31 -33.48 -12.28
N ASN A 621 4.68 -32.66 -11.44
CA ASN A 621 4.29 -31.29 -11.77
C ASN A 621 5.25 -30.30 -11.09
N PHE A 622 6.16 -29.69 -11.86
CA PHE A 622 7.18 -28.79 -11.31
C PHE A 622 7.23 -27.46 -12.05
N VAL A 623 7.72 -26.44 -11.36
CA VAL A 623 8.03 -25.14 -11.96
C VAL A 623 9.46 -24.72 -11.63
N ALA A 624 10.21 -24.32 -12.66
CA ALA A 624 11.46 -23.59 -12.47
C ALA A 624 11.18 -22.10 -12.41
N VAL A 625 11.76 -21.44 -11.41
CA VAL A 625 11.63 -20.00 -11.14
C VAL A 625 13.00 -19.36 -11.25
N GLY A 626 13.10 -18.34 -12.10
CA GLY A 626 14.26 -17.48 -12.19
C GLY A 626 13.99 -16.20 -11.41
N THR A 627 14.88 -15.81 -10.51
CA THR A 627 14.69 -14.66 -9.62
C THR A 627 15.76 -13.58 -9.82
N PHE A 628 15.80 -12.56 -8.96
CA PHE A 628 16.93 -11.63 -8.92
C PHE A 628 18.24 -12.30 -8.49
N GLU A 629 18.15 -13.42 -7.79
CA GLU A 629 19.28 -14.26 -7.43
C GLU A 629 19.81 -15.05 -8.64
N PRO A 630 21.10 -15.43 -8.63
CA PRO A 630 21.71 -16.19 -9.72
C PRO A 630 21.29 -17.67 -9.76
N GLY A 631 20.64 -18.18 -8.71
CA GLY A 631 20.11 -19.54 -8.64
C GLY A 631 18.81 -19.71 -9.44
N ILE A 632 18.52 -20.95 -9.84
CA ILE A 632 17.22 -21.31 -10.42
C ILE A 632 16.57 -22.29 -9.47
N GLU A 633 15.46 -21.89 -8.88
CA GLU A 633 14.71 -22.72 -7.92
C GLU A 633 13.71 -23.60 -8.68
N ILE A 634 13.65 -24.90 -8.36
CA ILE A 634 12.67 -25.83 -8.92
C ILE A 634 11.76 -26.30 -7.78
N TRP A 635 10.49 -25.93 -7.89
CA TRP A 635 9.45 -26.19 -6.90
C TRP A 635 8.51 -27.29 -7.38
N ASN A 636 8.11 -28.18 -6.46
CA ASN A 636 7.07 -29.18 -6.71
C ASN A 636 5.70 -28.56 -6.43
N LEU A 637 4.82 -28.56 -7.43
CA LEU A 637 3.48 -27.97 -7.36
C LEU A 637 2.43 -28.95 -6.82
N ASP A 638 2.80 -30.23 -6.64
CA ASP A 638 1.94 -31.24 -6.04
C ASP A 638 2.16 -31.38 -4.52
N ILE A 639 2.90 -30.43 -3.91
CA ILE A 639 3.17 -30.37 -2.47
C ILE A 639 2.63 -29.07 -1.88
N LEU A 640 1.80 -29.19 -0.83
CA LEU A 640 1.25 -28.06 -0.07
C LEU A 640 2.22 -27.61 1.03
N ASP A 641 2.23 -26.32 1.34
CA ASP A 641 3.07 -25.70 2.39
C ASP A 641 4.57 -25.94 2.21
N ASN A 642 5.04 -25.91 0.96
CA ASN A 642 6.42 -26.21 0.63
C ASN A 642 7.36 -25.10 1.14
N LEU A 643 8.24 -25.43 2.09
CA LEU A 643 9.14 -24.45 2.73
C LEU A 643 10.45 -24.23 1.95
N ILE A 644 10.88 -25.23 1.17
CA ILE A 644 12.16 -25.20 0.45
C ILE A 644 12.01 -25.75 -0.98
N PRO A 645 12.79 -25.26 -1.95
CA PRO A 645 12.76 -25.78 -3.30
C PRO A 645 13.25 -27.23 -3.35
N THR A 646 12.68 -28.04 -4.25
CA THR A 646 13.09 -29.43 -4.45
C THR A 646 14.54 -29.53 -4.94
N VAL A 647 14.94 -28.62 -5.83
CA VAL A 647 16.31 -28.50 -6.35
C VAL A 647 16.60 -27.02 -6.65
N THR A 648 17.78 -26.54 -6.28
CA THR A 648 18.29 -25.23 -6.74
C THR A 648 19.49 -25.41 -7.67
N LEU A 649 19.30 -25.11 -8.96
CA LEU A 649 20.38 -25.20 -9.94
C LEU A 649 21.31 -23.98 -9.82
N GLY A 650 22.62 -24.24 -9.83
CA GLY A 650 23.63 -23.17 -9.83
C GLY A 650 24.01 -22.63 -8.44
N GLN A 651 23.58 -23.25 -7.34
CA GLN A 651 24.00 -22.88 -5.98
C GLN A 651 25.19 -23.73 -5.48
N LEU A 652 25.89 -23.27 -4.43
CA LEU A 652 27.06 -23.91 -3.83
C LEU A 652 26.66 -25.11 -2.94
N GLU A 653 27.44 -26.20 -2.97
CA GLU A 653 27.48 -27.14 -1.84
C GLU A 653 27.99 -26.39 -0.59
N LYS A 654 27.20 -26.32 0.47
CA LYS A 654 27.68 -25.90 1.80
C LYS A 654 28.70 -26.94 2.29
N GLU A 655 30.00 -26.67 2.17
CA GLU A 655 31.02 -27.52 2.82
C GLU A 655 30.85 -27.40 4.35
N LYS A 656 30.39 -28.48 5.00
CA LYS A 656 30.43 -28.63 6.47
C LYS A 656 31.89 -28.53 6.94
N GLY A 657 32.33 -27.34 7.36
CA GLY A 657 33.55 -27.16 8.15
C GLY A 657 34.41 -25.92 7.85
N ILE A 658 34.60 -25.14 8.93
CA ILE A 658 35.68 -24.18 9.23
C ILE A 658 35.47 -22.73 8.77
N LYS A 659 35.39 -21.88 9.81
CA LYS A 659 35.20 -20.42 9.87
C LYS A 659 36.04 -19.63 8.86
N ASN A 660 35.40 -18.60 8.31
CA ASN A 660 35.83 -17.62 7.30
C ASN A 660 35.86 -18.14 5.85
N LYS A 661 34.75 -17.98 5.12
CA LYS A 661 34.75 -18.06 3.64
C LYS A 661 33.80 -17.03 3.03
N LYS A 662 34.36 -16.09 2.26
CA LYS A 662 33.64 -15.42 1.16
C LYS A 662 33.05 -16.52 0.26
N THR A 663 31.74 -16.47 0.06
CA THR A 663 30.99 -17.32 -0.89
C THR A 663 31.65 -17.18 -2.26
N LYS A 664 32.36 -18.22 -2.68
CA LYS A 664 33.06 -18.26 -3.96
C LYS A 664 32.11 -18.89 -4.95
N LEU A 665 31.50 -18.10 -5.85
CA LEU A 665 30.62 -18.63 -6.91
C LEU A 665 31.25 -19.87 -7.56
N SER A 666 30.45 -20.93 -7.74
CA SER A 666 30.85 -22.04 -8.60
C SER A 666 31.19 -21.49 -9.97
N THR A 667 32.24 -21.99 -10.61
CA THR A 667 32.62 -21.56 -11.97
C THR A 667 31.53 -21.82 -13.02
N THR A 668 30.47 -22.54 -12.67
CA THR A 668 29.36 -22.92 -13.55
C THR A 668 28.04 -22.18 -13.29
N SER A 669 27.88 -21.45 -12.18
CA SER A 669 26.64 -20.71 -11.86
C SER A 669 26.48 -19.43 -12.71
N HIS A 670 25.27 -18.87 -12.75
CA HIS A 670 25.09 -17.48 -13.18
C HIS A 670 25.71 -16.53 -12.16
N THR A 671 26.04 -15.30 -12.58
CA THR A 671 26.61 -14.27 -11.69
C THR A 671 25.66 -13.12 -11.39
N ASP A 672 24.48 -13.12 -12.00
CA ASP A 672 23.47 -12.05 -11.96
C ASP A 672 22.10 -12.68 -12.24
N SER A 673 21.03 -11.89 -12.09
CA SER A 673 19.64 -12.33 -12.12
C SER A 673 19.25 -13.16 -13.35
N VAL A 674 18.43 -14.19 -13.14
CA VAL A 674 17.92 -15.06 -14.21
C VAL A 674 16.63 -14.47 -14.77
N MET A 675 16.71 -13.94 -16.00
CA MET A 675 15.64 -13.16 -16.62
C MET A 675 14.73 -13.97 -17.54
N ALA A 676 15.19 -15.13 -18.01
CA ALA A 676 14.45 -15.99 -18.93
C ALA A 676 14.74 -17.46 -18.68
N LEU A 677 13.69 -18.28 -18.73
CA LEU A 677 13.76 -19.73 -18.61
C LEU A 677 12.99 -20.40 -19.75
N SER A 678 13.50 -21.54 -20.22
CA SER A 678 12.77 -22.37 -21.17
C SER A 678 13.14 -23.85 -20.98
N TRP A 679 12.13 -24.67 -20.72
CA TRP A 679 12.28 -26.12 -20.60
C TRP A 679 12.10 -26.82 -21.95
N ASN A 680 12.88 -27.87 -22.21
CA ASN A 680 12.85 -28.58 -23.48
C ASN A 680 11.88 -29.77 -23.42
N SER A 681 10.70 -29.62 -24.03
CA SER A 681 9.67 -30.67 -24.05
C SER A 681 10.07 -31.93 -24.81
N GLN A 682 11.05 -31.85 -25.71
CA GLN A 682 11.54 -32.97 -26.53
C GLN A 682 12.73 -33.72 -25.90
N GLN A 683 13.50 -33.04 -25.04
CA GLN A 683 14.58 -33.57 -24.19
C GLN A 683 14.33 -33.12 -22.75
N ARG A 684 13.50 -33.89 -22.06
CA ARG A 684 12.88 -33.53 -20.78
C ARG A 684 13.86 -33.26 -19.64
N ASN A 685 15.07 -33.77 -19.71
CA ASN A 685 16.12 -33.53 -18.72
C ASN A 685 16.83 -32.17 -18.90
N ILE A 686 16.47 -31.34 -19.89
CA ILE A 686 17.21 -30.12 -20.23
C ILE A 686 16.39 -28.85 -19.94
N LEU A 687 17.01 -27.90 -19.23
CA LEU A 687 16.51 -26.54 -19.00
C LEU A 687 17.50 -25.51 -19.55
N ALA A 688 17.02 -24.48 -20.25
CA ALA A 688 17.83 -23.33 -20.66
C ALA A 688 17.50 -22.10 -19.81
N SER A 689 18.54 -21.34 -19.44
CA SER A 689 18.42 -20.09 -18.67
C SER A 689 19.22 -18.96 -19.30
N GLY A 690 18.68 -17.74 -19.21
CA GLY A 690 19.32 -16.52 -19.69
C GLY A 690 19.36 -15.50 -18.57
N SER A 691 20.51 -14.85 -18.42
CA SER A 691 20.77 -13.97 -17.29
C SER A 691 21.18 -12.55 -17.73
N SER A 692 21.03 -11.62 -16.79
CA SER A 692 21.62 -10.28 -16.84
C SER A 692 23.15 -10.33 -16.95
N ASP A 693 23.79 -11.44 -16.60
CA ASP A 693 25.23 -11.69 -16.76
C ASP A 693 25.69 -11.86 -18.23
N LYS A 694 24.75 -11.75 -19.19
CA LYS A 694 24.96 -11.84 -20.65
C LYS A 694 25.25 -13.26 -21.14
N THR A 695 25.05 -14.26 -20.30
CA THR A 695 25.26 -15.66 -20.63
C THR A 695 23.95 -16.40 -20.77
N ILE A 696 23.97 -17.44 -21.60
CA ILE A 696 22.92 -18.44 -21.70
C ILE A 696 23.52 -19.74 -21.19
N LYS A 697 22.86 -20.40 -20.25
CA LYS A 697 23.30 -21.69 -19.73
C LYS A 697 22.26 -22.75 -20.04
N VAL A 698 22.75 -23.97 -20.29
CA VAL A 698 21.91 -25.15 -20.51
C VAL A 698 22.25 -26.14 -19.42
N TRP A 699 21.25 -26.51 -18.65
CA TRP A 699 21.32 -27.35 -17.47
C TRP A 699 20.75 -28.72 -17.77
N ASP A 700 21.40 -29.74 -17.25
CA ASP A 700 20.77 -31.05 -17.08
C ASP A 700 20.15 -31.08 -15.68
N ILE A 701 18.82 -31.18 -15.63
CA ILE A 701 18.03 -31.08 -14.41
C ILE A 701 18.30 -32.30 -13.50
N THR A 702 18.42 -33.50 -14.07
CA THR A 702 18.62 -34.75 -13.33
C THR A 702 19.99 -34.81 -12.66
N THR A 703 21.03 -34.38 -13.38
CA THR A 703 22.40 -34.35 -12.85
C THR A 703 22.73 -33.07 -12.11
N GLN A 704 21.85 -32.05 -12.20
CA GLN A 704 22.01 -30.71 -11.64
C GLN A 704 23.28 -30.00 -12.12
N GLN A 705 23.78 -30.36 -13.30
CA GLN A 705 25.01 -29.82 -13.86
C GLN A 705 24.76 -28.88 -15.04
N CYS A 706 25.57 -27.84 -15.13
CA CYS A 706 25.63 -26.97 -16.31
C CYS A 706 26.35 -27.72 -17.43
N LEU A 707 25.62 -28.06 -18.51
CA LEU A 707 26.17 -28.74 -19.69
C LEU A 707 26.97 -27.77 -20.56
N ASN A 708 26.36 -26.64 -20.90
CA ASN A 708 26.91 -25.66 -21.84
C ASN A 708 26.69 -24.24 -21.31
N SER A 709 27.67 -23.35 -21.57
CA SER A 709 27.58 -21.92 -21.30
C SER A 709 27.92 -21.15 -22.56
N PHE A 710 27.02 -20.28 -23.01
CA PHE A 710 27.15 -19.51 -24.24
C PHE A 710 27.30 -18.02 -23.92
N THR A 711 28.23 -17.34 -24.59
CA THR A 711 28.58 -15.92 -24.37
C THR A 711 28.42 -15.08 -25.64
N HIS A 712 27.43 -15.44 -26.46
CA HIS A 712 27.24 -14.86 -27.79
C HIS A 712 26.71 -13.42 -27.77
N HIS A 713 26.06 -12.99 -26.70
CA HIS A 713 25.44 -11.67 -26.60
C HIS A 713 26.33 -10.68 -25.84
N LYS A 714 26.15 -9.38 -26.13
CA LYS A 714 26.93 -8.29 -25.50
C LYS A 714 26.22 -7.64 -24.32
N ASP A 715 24.94 -7.93 -24.15
CA ASP A 715 24.05 -7.37 -23.15
C ASP A 715 23.12 -8.45 -22.60
N LYS A 716 22.28 -8.08 -21.65
CA LYS A 716 21.38 -8.98 -20.91
C LYS A 716 20.53 -9.85 -21.84
N ILE A 717 20.30 -11.10 -21.45
CA ILE A 717 19.41 -12.02 -22.16
C ILE A 717 18.02 -11.89 -21.58
N GLN A 718 17.07 -11.38 -22.36
CA GLN A 718 15.74 -11.05 -21.87
C GLN A 718 14.71 -12.17 -22.13
N ALA A 719 14.89 -12.95 -23.19
CA ALA A 719 13.91 -13.96 -23.57
C ALA A 719 14.59 -15.18 -24.22
N LEU A 720 14.08 -16.37 -23.94
CA LEU A 720 14.58 -17.64 -24.42
C LEU A 720 13.44 -18.59 -24.75
N GLN A 721 13.58 -19.37 -25.83
CA GLN A 721 12.64 -20.45 -26.11
C GLN A 721 13.24 -21.59 -26.93
N TRP A 722 13.04 -22.82 -26.49
CA TRP A 722 13.32 -24.02 -27.28
C TRP A 722 12.42 -24.15 -28.50
N ASN A 723 12.96 -24.67 -29.59
CA ASN A 723 12.17 -24.98 -30.77
C ASN A 723 11.20 -26.15 -30.46
N PRO A 724 9.92 -26.05 -30.88
CA PRO A 724 8.91 -27.07 -30.55
C PRO A 724 9.14 -28.43 -31.24
N GLN A 725 9.88 -28.47 -32.35
CA GLN A 725 10.14 -29.68 -33.14
C GLN A 725 11.62 -30.11 -33.09
N GLU A 726 12.53 -29.15 -33.22
CA GLU A 726 13.98 -29.41 -33.28
C GLU A 726 14.60 -29.38 -31.88
N LYS A 727 15.05 -30.55 -31.41
CA LYS A 727 15.51 -30.73 -30.02
C LYS A 727 16.74 -29.90 -29.64
N THR A 728 17.53 -29.47 -30.63
CA THR A 728 18.84 -28.84 -30.42
C THR A 728 18.86 -27.34 -30.67
N ALA A 729 17.77 -26.77 -31.16
CA ALA A 729 17.69 -25.36 -31.55
C ALA A 729 17.07 -24.52 -30.42
N LEU A 730 17.83 -23.53 -29.94
CA LEU A 730 17.41 -22.59 -28.91
C LEU A 730 17.40 -21.17 -29.47
N LEU A 731 16.28 -20.46 -29.29
CA LEU A 731 16.12 -19.06 -29.68
C LEU A 731 16.38 -18.15 -28.47
N ALA A 732 17.15 -17.09 -28.67
CA ALA A 732 17.53 -16.15 -27.63
C ALA A 732 17.39 -14.69 -28.09
N GLY A 733 16.95 -13.82 -27.19
CA GLY A 733 16.76 -12.40 -27.42
C GLY A 733 17.50 -11.58 -26.38
N SER A 734 18.16 -10.53 -26.81
CA SER A 734 19.00 -9.71 -25.94
C SER A 734 18.78 -8.21 -26.13
N PHE A 735 19.10 -7.47 -25.07
CA PHE A 735 19.15 -6.01 -25.06
C PHE A 735 20.27 -5.43 -25.94
N ASP A 736 21.16 -6.29 -26.47
CA ASP A 736 22.15 -5.91 -27.48
C ASP A 736 21.55 -5.69 -28.89
N LYS A 737 20.21 -5.73 -28.99
CA LYS A 737 19.42 -5.57 -30.21
C LYS A 737 19.59 -6.71 -31.19
N THR A 738 19.87 -7.92 -30.70
CA THR A 738 19.95 -9.12 -31.53
C THR A 738 19.04 -10.22 -31.03
N ALA A 739 18.47 -10.97 -31.99
CA ALA A 739 17.89 -12.29 -31.75
C ALA A 739 18.84 -13.34 -32.33
N SER A 740 19.09 -14.42 -31.62
CA SER A 740 20.00 -15.47 -32.07
C SER A 740 19.40 -16.86 -31.96
N ILE A 741 19.73 -17.73 -32.92
CA ILE A 741 19.44 -19.16 -32.87
C ILE A 741 20.75 -19.89 -32.63
N LEU A 742 20.77 -20.69 -31.57
CA LEU A 742 21.89 -21.47 -31.07
C LEU A 742 21.62 -22.96 -31.32
N ASP A 743 22.62 -23.69 -31.80
CA ASP A 743 22.59 -25.16 -31.83
C ASP A 743 23.44 -25.68 -30.67
N ILE A 744 22.82 -26.41 -29.73
CA ILE A 744 23.53 -26.91 -28.55
C ILE A 744 24.67 -27.89 -28.86
N ARG A 745 24.65 -28.52 -30.04
CA ARG A 745 25.71 -29.45 -30.49
C ARG A 745 26.93 -28.70 -31.01
N SER A 746 26.79 -27.42 -31.34
CA SER A 746 27.84 -26.58 -31.91
C SER A 746 27.92 -25.27 -31.12
N PRO A 747 28.54 -25.27 -29.93
CA PRO A 747 28.51 -24.14 -29.00
C PRO A 747 29.05 -22.83 -29.58
N ASP A 748 29.98 -22.92 -30.54
CA ASP A 748 30.60 -21.78 -31.20
C ASP A 748 29.75 -21.18 -32.35
N ALA A 749 28.73 -21.91 -32.83
CA ALA A 749 27.90 -21.50 -33.96
C ALA A 749 26.60 -20.82 -33.49
N ALA A 750 26.43 -19.55 -33.86
CA ALA A 750 25.22 -18.78 -33.58
C ALA A 750 24.76 -18.02 -34.83
N TYR A 751 23.49 -18.16 -35.18
CA TYR A 751 22.85 -17.40 -36.25
C TYR A 751 22.19 -16.15 -35.65
N LYS A 752 22.60 -14.94 -36.04
CA LYS A 752 22.19 -13.68 -35.36
C LYS A 752 21.48 -12.69 -36.28
N TRP A 753 20.22 -12.39 -35.98
CA TRP A 753 19.43 -11.34 -36.62
C TRP A 753 19.61 -10.03 -35.87
N ALA A 754 20.12 -9.01 -36.56
CA ALA A 754 20.31 -7.67 -35.99
C ALA A 754 19.04 -6.82 -36.14
N MET A 755 18.62 -6.20 -35.05
CA MET A 755 17.44 -5.33 -34.96
C MET A 755 17.84 -3.87 -34.72
N LYS A 756 16.93 -2.94 -34.99
CA LYS A 756 17.11 -1.50 -34.69
C LYS A 756 16.82 -1.16 -33.22
N SER A 757 16.02 -2.02 -32.58
CA SER A 757 15.40 -1.88 -31.26
C SER A 757 15.82 -3.04 -30.36
N GLN A 758 15.73 -2.87 -29.03
CA GLN A 758 16.02 -3.95 -28.08
C GLN A 758 14.92 -5.02 -28.16
N VAL A 759 15.30 -6.28 -27.90
CA VAL A 759 14.36 -7.41 -27.89
C VAL A 759 13.80 -7.59 -26.49
N GLU A 760 12.49 -7.44 -26.33
CA GLU A 760 11.79 -7.56 -25.03
C GLU A 760 11.18 -8.95 -24.83
N CYS A 761 10.68 -9.57 -25.91
CA CYS A 761 10.06 -10.89 -25.90
C CYS A 761 10.20 -11.59 -27.26
N LEU A 762 10.11 -12.91 -27.28
CA LEU A 762 10.18 -13.73 -28.50
C LEU A 762 9.42 -15.05 -28.32
N GLN A 763 8.99 -15.63 -29.42
CA GLN A 763 8.36 -16.96 -29.43
C GLN A 763 8.55 -17.65 -30.80
N TRP A 764 8.82 -18.95 -30.81
CA TRP A 764 8.65 -19.81 -31.98
C TRP A 764 7.17 -19.95 -32.33
N ASN A 765 6.86 -19.99 -33.63
CA ASN A 765 5.52 -20.28 -34.07
C ASN A 765 5.19 -21.77 -33.78
N PRO A 766 4.21 -22.07 -32.89
CA PRO A 766 3.87 -23.46 -32.56
C PRO A 766 3.31 -24.24 -33.76
N HIS A 767 2.76 -23.54 -34.76
CA HIS A 767 2.19 -24.14 -35.98
C HIS A 767 3.20 -24.31 -37.11
N ASN A 768 4.33 -23.59 -37.06
CA ASN A 768 5.41 -23.68 -38.04
C ASN A 768 6.77 -23.48 -37.37
N ALA A 769 7.47 -24.58 -37.06
CA ALA A 769 8.74 -24.57 -36.35
C ALA A 769 9.90 -23.87 -37.09
N LYS A 770 9.70 -23.43 -38.35
CA LYS A 770 10.68 -22.64 -39.10
C LYS A 770 10.56 -21.14 -38.84
N GLU A 771 9.44 -20.69 -38.29
CA GLU A 771 9.14 -19.27 -38.08
C GLU A 771 9.26 -18.89 -36.60
N PHE A 772 9.78 -17.70 -36.35
CA PHE A 772 9.80 -17.11 -35.02
C PHE A 772 9.42 -15.64 -35.06
N ILE A 773 8.81 -15.17 -33.98
CA ILE A 773 8.31 -13.81 -33.82
C ILE A 773 9.11 -13.12 -32.71
N VAL A 774 9.39 -11.83 -32.90
CA VAL A 774 10.16 -10.99 -31.99
C VAL A 774 9.39 -9.71 -31.69
N GLY A 775 9.20 -9.41 -30.40
CA GLY A 775 8.66 -8.15 -29.89
C GLY A 775 9.78 -7.22 -29.43
N SER A 776 9.66 -5.93 -29.76
CA SER A 776 10.68 -4.91 -29.50
C SER A 776 10.26 -3.86 -28.46
N ASP A 777 11.25 -3.20 -27.85
CA ASP A 777 11.11 -2.08 -26.90
C ASP A 777 10.41 -0.83 -27.46
N ASN A 778 10.28 -0.73 -28.78
CA ASN A 778 9.62 0.37 -29.48
C ASN A 778 8.24 0.01 -30.04
N GLY A 779 7.65 -1.11 -29.61
CA GLY A 779 6.29 -1.49 -30.00
C GLY A 779 6.15 -2.25 -31.33
N LEU A 780 7.27 -2.67 -31.93
CA LEU A 780 7.27 -3.44 -33.19
C LEU A 780 7.23 -4.94 -32.94
N LEU A 781 6.34 -5.62 -33.66
CA LEU A 781 6.28 -7.09 -33.76
C LEU A 781 6.75 -7.52 -35.15
N ARG A 782 7.67 -8.48 -35.22
CA ARG A 782 8.29 -8.95 -36.48
C ARG A 782 8.37 -10.46 -36.53
N CYS A 783 8.05 -11.06 -37.68
CA CYS A 783 8.22 -12.50 -37.92
C CYS A 783 9.36 -12.77 -38.90
N PHE A 784 10.14 -13.80 -38.64
CA PHE A 784 11.28 -14.23 -39.44
C PHE A 784 11.21 -15.73 -39.73
N ASP A 785 11.72 -16.11 -40.89
CA ASP A 785 11.98 -17.50 -41.26
C ASP A 785 13.43 -17.86 -40.91
N ALA A 786 13.61 -18.78 -39.98
CA ALA A 786 14.92 -19.25 -39.53
C ALA A 786 15.76 -19.87 -40.66
N THR A 787 15.12 -20.41 -41.70
CA THR A 787 15.81 -21.09 -42.81
C THR A 787 16.41 -20.15 -43.85
N GLN A 788 15.93 -18.91 -43.92
CA GLN A 788 16.44 -17.89 -44.86
C GLN A 788 17.72 -17.21 -44.37
N GLY A 789 18.12 -17.51 -43.13
CA GLY A 789 19.34 -17.03 -42.52
C GLY A 789 19.25 -15.58 -41.99
N PRO A 790 20.33 -15.08 -41.36
CA PRO A 790 20.25 -13.88 -40.52
C PRO A 790 20.17 -12.53 -41.25
N THR A 791 20.38 -12.55 -42.58
CA THR A 791 20.33 -11.35 -43.43
C THR A 791 18.98 -11.17 -44.13
N ALA A 792 18.07 -12.13 -43.97
CA ALA A 792 16.74 -12.08 -44.55
C ALA A 792 15.90 -10.98 -43.89
N GLN A 793 15.05 -10.33 -44.71
CA GLN A 793 14.05 -9.40 -44.21
C GLN A 793 12.95 -10.18 -43.46
N PRO A 794 12.27 -9.55 -42.48
CA PRO A 794 11.13 -10.19 -41.83
C PRO A 794 10.05 -10.55 -42.86
N LEU A 795 9.39 -11.70 -42.67
CA LEU A 795 8.24 -12.12 -43.46
C LEU A 795 7.13 -11.06 -43.39
N TRP A 796 6.93 -10.49 -42.21
CA TRP A 796 6.05 -9.36 -41.96
C TRP A 796 6.48 -8.58 -40.71
N SER A 797 6.07 -7.32 -40.63
CA SER A 797 6.32 -6.44 -39.49
C SER A 797 5.11 -5.53 -39.28
N VAL A 798 4.70 -5.35 -38.02
CA VAL A 798 3.60 -4.46 -37.64
C VAL A 798 3.97 -3.62 -36.43
N GLN A 799 3.54 -2.35 -36.41
CA GLN A 799 3.58 -1.51 -35.22
C GLN A 799 2.36 -1.87 -34.36
N ALA A 800 2.58 -2.71 -33.34
CA ALA A 800 1.50 -3.20 -32.51
C ALA A 800 1.11 -2.18 -31.43
N HIS A 801 2.11 -1.55 -30.81
CA HIS A 801 1.94 -0.70 -29.62
C HIS A 801 2.71 0.63 -29.76
N ASN A 802 2.36 1.62 -28.94
CA ASN A 802 3.07 2.92 -28.89
C ASN A 802 4.28 2.89 -27.96
N GLN A 803 4.29 1.95 -27.01
CA GLN A 803 5.42 1.65 -26.13
C GLN A 803 5.94 0.23 -26.39
N GLY A 804 6.96 -0.20 -25.65
CA GLY A 804 7.56 -1.53 -25.79
C GLY A 804 6.57 -2.67 -25.58
N ILE A 805 6.68 -3.71 -26.40
CA ILE A 805 5.90 -4.94 -26.25
C ILE A 805 6.50 -5.72 -25.10
N SER A 806 5.85 -5.71 -23.94
CA SER A 806 6.32 -6.41 -22.75
C SER A 806 6.24 -7.93 -22.93
N THR A 807 5.17 -8.39 -23.58
CA THR A 807 4.88 -9.80 -23.76
C THR A 807 3.95 -10.02 -24.95
N PHE A 808 4.02 -11.20 -25.56
CA PHE A 808 3.02 -11.67 -26.51
C PHE A 808 2.88 -13.19 -26.39
N SER A 809 1.73 -13.71 -26.81
CA SER A 809 1.46 -15.15 -26.82
C SER A 809 0.78 -15.56 -28.13
N ILE A 810 1.27 -16.63 -28.74
CA ILE A 810 0.66 -17.26 -29.91
C ILE A 810 -0.27 -18.38 -29.45
N CYS A 811 -1.53 -18.37 -29.89
CA CYS A 811 -2.51 -19.38 -29.51
C CYS A 811 -2.10 -20.77 -30.04
N PRO A 812 -1.87 -21.77 -29.17
CA PRO A 812 -1.45 -23.11 -29.60
C PRO A 812 -2.54 -23.87 -30.38
N GLY A 813 -3.82 -23.63 -30.07
CA GLY A 813 -4.94 -24.36 -30.69
C GLY A 813 -5.55 -23.69 -31.92
N GLN A 814 -5.26 -22.40 -32.18
CA GLN A 814 -5.77 -21.67 -33.34
C GLN A 814 -4.61 -21.04 -34.15
N PRO A 815 -4.32 -21.56 -35.36
CA PRO A 815 -3.31 -20.97 -36.23
C PRO A 815 -3.62 -19.51 -36.57
N GLY A 816 -2.59 -18.66 -36.53
CA GLY A 816 -2.68 -17.25 -36.89
C GLY A 816 -3.30 -16.35 -35.81
N PHE A 817 -3.64 -16.85 -34.62
CA PHE A 817 -4.18 -16.04 -33.53
C PHE A 817 -3.08 -15.63 -32.52
N ILE A 818 -2.89 -14.32 -32.33
CA ILE A 818 -1.85 -13.76 -31.45
C ILE A 818 -2.44 -12.70 -30.53
N ALA A 819 -2.02 -12.69 -29.26
CA ALA A 819 -2.26 -11.61 -28.33
C ALA A 819 -0.95 -10.85 -28.05
N THR A 820 -1.02 -9.53 -27.88
CA THR A 820 0.13 -8.68 -27.50
C THR A 820 -0.25 -7.78 -26.34
N GLY A 821 0.65 -7.65 -25.36
CA GLY A 821 0.53 -6.76 -24.21
C GLY A 821 1.71 -5.77 -24.17
N SER A 822 1.48 -4.59 -23.60
CA SER A 822 2.48 -3.52 -23.56
C SER A 822 2.39 -2.68 -22.30
N ALA A 823 3.48 -1.95 -22.03
CA ALA A 823 3.53 -0.87 -21.04
C ALA A 823 2.66 0.35 -21.43
N ASP A 824 2.08 0.38 -22.64
CA ASP A 824 1.04 1.37 -22.99
C ASP A 824 -0.35 1.04 -22.43
N GLN A 825 -0.45 0.02 -21.55
CA GLN A 825 -1.68 -0.41 -20.86
C GLN A 825 -2.73 -1.03 -21.78
N THR A 826 -2.36 -1.39 -23.02
CA THR A 826 -3.28 -2.00 -23.97
C THR A 826 -2.98 -3.47 -24.23
N LEU A 827 -4.06 -4.26 -24.29
CA LEU A 827 -4.09 -5.63 -24.80
C LEU A 827 -4.66 -5.60 -26.22
N LYS A 828 -3.96 -6.23 -27.17
CA LYS A 828 -4.39 -6.31 -28.58
C LYS A 828 -4.42 -7.75 -29.07
N LEU A 829 -5.48 -8.10 -29.79
CA LEU A 829 -5.70 -9.40 -30.40
C LEU A 829 -5.57 -9.30 -31.92
N TRP A 830 -4.82 -10.21 -32.53
CA TRP A 830 -4.42 -10.16 -33.92
C TRP A 830 -4.74 -11.47 -34.64
N LYS A 831 -5.15 -11.34 -35.90
CA LYS A 831 -5.23 -12.44 -36.87
C LYS A 831 -4.10 -12.31 -37.86
N ILE A 832 -3.46 -13.41 -38.21
CA ILE A 832 -2.46 -13.48 -39.27
C ILE A 832 -2.96 -14.41 -40.35
N ASP A 833 -3.34 -13.82 -41.48
CA ASP A 833 -3.72 -14.54 -42.69
C ASP A 833 -2.67 -14.27 -43.77
N ASN A 834 -2.08 -15.33 -44.35
CA ASN A 834 -1.09 -15.21 -45.43
C ASN A 834 0.04 -14.19 -45.15
N ASN A 835 0.67 -14.26 -43.98
CA ASN A 835 1.71 -13.31 -43.55
C ASN A 835 1.25 -11.84 -43.45
N THR A 836 -0.05 -11.59 -43.33
CA THR A 836 -0.60 -10.25 -43.14
C THR A 836 -1.26 -10.17 -41.76
N PRO A 837 -0.67 -9.43 -40.81
CA PRO A 837 -1.26 -9.21 -39.50
C PRO A 837 -2.40 -8.17 -39.58
N SER A 838 -3.57 -8.49 -39.01
CA SER A 838 -4.72 -7.61 -38.87
C SER A 838 -5.20 -7.57 -37.42
N LEU A 839 -5.42 -6.36 -36.90
CA LEU A 839 -5.96 -6.15 -35.55
C LEU A 839 -7.44 -6.55 -35.53
N ILE A 840 -7.81 -7.41 -34.58
CA ILE A 840 -9.19 -7.88 -34.36
C ILE A 840 -9.84 -7.07 -33.24
N GLN A 841 -9.13 -6.92 -32.12
CA GLN A 841 -9.65 -6.30 -30.89
C GLN A 841 -8.54 -5.52 -30.18
N GLU A 842 -8.90 -4.39 -29.59
CA GLU A 842 -8.04 -3.60 -28.70
C GLU A 842 -8.80 -3.31 -27.40
N LYS A 843 -8.11 -3.42 -26.27
CA LYS A 843 -8.65 -3.07 -24.96
C LYS A 843 -7.58 -2.35 -24.14
N ASN A 844 -7.95 -1.25 -23.50
CA ASN A 844 -7.13 -0.58 -22.48
C ASN A 844 -7.53 -1.12 -21.10
N LEU A 845 -6.56 -1.56 -20.31
CA LEU A 845 -6.75 -2.13 -18.97
C LEU A 845 -6.50 -1.12 -17.85
N GLY A 846 -5.92 0.05 -18.14
CA GLY A 846 -5.52 1.06 -17.16
C GLY A 846 -4.24 0.72 -16.38
N GLU A 847 -3.66 -0.46 -16.63
CA GLU A 847 -2.51 -1.03 -15.92
C GLU A 847 -1.45 -1.52 -16.93
N GLU A 848 -0.16 -1.40 -16.58
CA GLU A 848 0.92 -1.99 -17.41
C GLU A 848 0.77 -3.52 -17.47
N ILE A 849 0.84 -4.10 -18.67
CA ILE A 849 0.76 -5.56 -18.85
C ILE A 849 2.17 -6.15 -18.79
N PHE A 850 2.40 -7.16 -17.95
CA PHE A 850 3.72 -7.79 -17.78
C PHE A 850 3.83 -9.15 -18.45
N SER A 851 2.78 -9.97 -18.37
CA SER A 851 2.80 -11.33 -18.88
C SER A 851 1.43 -11.72 -19.45
N ILE A 852 1.42 -12.47 -20.56
CA ILE A 852 0.18 -13.04 -21.11
C ILE A 852 0.45 -14.47 -21.56
N SER A 853 -0.54 -15.34 -21.42
CA SER A 853 -0.41 -16.74 -21.82
C SER A 853 -1.74 -17.31 -22.28
N PHE A 854 -1.79 -17.83 -23.50
CA PHE A 854 -2.92 -18.61 -23.98
C PHE A 854 -2.93 -20.00 -23.35
N PHE A 855 -4.11 -20.48 -23.00
CA PHE A 855 -4.27 -21.83 -22.50
C PHE A 855 -4.23 -22.85 -23.64
N GLN A 856 -3.44 -23.92 -23.47
CA GLN A 856 -3.25 -24.94 -24.51
C GLN A 856 -4.46 -25.89 -24.61
N ASN A 857 -5.06 -26.28 -23.49
CA ASN A 857 -6.17 -27.25 -23.48
C ASN A 857 -7.51 -26.63 -23.88
N SER A 858 -7.72 -25.34 -23.59
CA SER A 858 -8.90 -24.58 -24.02
C SER A 858 -8.44 -23.40 -24.87
N PRO A 859 -8.39 -23.56 -26.22
CA PRO A 859 -8.00 -22.46 -27.09
C PRO A 859 -8.98 -21.31 -26.88
N TYR A 860 -8.47 -20.08 -26.97
CA TYR A 860 -9.18 -18.81 -26.73
C TYR A 860 -9.29 -18.32 -25.28
N ILE A 861 -8.90 -19.10 -24.27
CA ILE A 861 -8.70 -18.56 -22.92
C ILE A 861 -7.31 -17.95 -22.82
N LEU A 862 -7.24 -16.70 -22.33
CA LEU A 862 -6.02 -15.92 -22.18
C LEU A 862 -5.88 -15.43 -20.74
N ALA A 863 -4.77 -15.75 -20.08
CA ALA A 863 -4.38 -15.13 -18.82
C ALA A 863 -3.55 -13.88 -19.09
N VAL A 864 -3.78 -12.82 -18.30
CA VAL A 864 -3.08 -11.53 -18.39
C VAL A 864 -2.63 -11.13 -16.99
N GLY A 865 -1.32 -11.04 -16.79
CA GLY A 865 -0.70 -10.45 -15.59
C GLY A 865 -0.43 -8.95 -15.80
N SER A 866 -0.90 -8.14 -14.86
CA SER A 866 -0.81 -6.67 -14.87
C SER A 866 -0.45 -6.11 -13.49
N GLU A 867 -0.58 -4.79 -13.32
CA GLU A 867 -0.40 -4.07 -12.06
C GLU A 867 -1.54 -4.37 -11.06
N GLY A 868 -1.58 -5.59 -10.52
CA GLY A 868 -2.50 -6.00 -9.46
C GLY A 868 -2.13 -7.37 -8.85
N GLN A 869 -2.79 -7.74 -7.75
CA GLN A 869 -2.54 -9.01 -7.04
C GLN A 869 -3.17 -10.25 -7.70
N ARG A 870 -4.03 -10.08 -8.72
CA ARG A 870 -4.69 -11.20 -9.40
C ARG A 870 -4.60 -11.08 -10.92
N PRO A 871 -4.44 -12.21 -11.65
CA PRO A 871 -4.43 -12.19 -13.10
C PRO A 871 -5.84 -11.92 -13.64
N ASN A 872 -5.92 -11.29 -14.80
CA ASN A 872 -7.15 -11.18 -15.57
C ASN A 872 -7.27 -12.38 -16.52
N ILE A 873 -8.33 -13.18 -16.38
CA ILE A 873 -8.65 -14.27 -17.31
C ILE A 873 -9.66 -13.78 -18.33
N VAL A 874 -9.38 -14.01 -19.60
CA VAL A 874 -10.17 -13.49 -20.71
C VAL A 874 -10.54 -14.63 -21.65
N ASN A 875 -11.82 -14.99 -21.67
CA ASN A 875 -12.36 -15.85 -22.70
C ASN A 875 -12.56 -15.03 -23.99
N THR A 876 -11.58 -15.09 -24.89
CA THR A 876 -11.58 -14.30 -26.12
C THR A 876 -12.67 -14.70 -27.12
N LYS A 877 -13.30 -15.89 -26.98
CA LYS A 877 -14.46 -16.27 -27.79
C LYS A 877 -15.67 -15.38 -27.55
N ARG A 878 -15.73 -14.70 -26.40
CA ARG A 878 -16.86 -13.80 -26.08
C ARG A 878 -16.83 -12.49 -26.88
N PHE A 879 -15.72 -12.15 -27.53
CA PHE A 879 -15.67 -10.99 -28.43
C PHE A 879 -16.28 -11.33 -29.79
N VAL A 880 -17.28 -10.53 -30.20
CA VAL A 880 -17.91 -10.65 -31.52
C VAL A 880 -16.88 -10.53 -32.65
N SER A 881 -15.87 -9.67 -32.48
CA SER A 881 -14.77 -9.49 -33.43
C SER A 881 -13.94 -10.76 -33.63
N VAL A 882 -13.68 -11.52 -32.57
CA VAL A 882 -12.95 -12.81 -32.59
C VAL A 882 -13.84 -13.89 -33.20
N GLN A 883 -15.11 -13.96 -32.83
CA GLN A 883 -16.08 -14.89 -33.41
C GLN A 883 -16.17 -14.74 -34.93
N ASN A 884 -16.34 -13.51 -35.41
CA ASN A 884 -16.41 -13.21 -36.84
C ASN A 884 -15.10 -13.54 -37.58
N SER A 885 -13.96 -13.30 -36.94
CA SER A 885 -12.64 -13.48 -37.55
C SER A 885 -12.27 -14.95 -37.74
N PHE A 886 -12.73 -15.83 -36.85
CA PHE A 886 -12.41 -17.27 -36.84
C PHE A 886 -13.62 -18.19 -37.09
N GLY A 887 -14.82 -17.64 -37.27
CA GLY A 887 -16.04 -18.39 -37.55
C GLY A 887 -16.52 -19.23 -36.36
N LEU A 888 -16.55 -18.63 -35.17
CA LEU A 888 -16.92 -19.31 -33.92
C LEU A 888 -18.39 -19.07 -33.57
N GLU A 889 -19.03 -20.06 -32.95
CA GLU A 889 -20.37 -19.92 -32.38
C GLU A 889 -20.30 -19.17 -31.03
N LYS A 890 -21.38 -18.45 -30.69
CA LYS A 890 -21.48 -17.74 -29.41
C LYS A 890 -21.53 -18.79 -28.28
N PRO A 891 -20.71 -18.67 -27.22
CA PRO A 891 -20.80 -19.58 -26.08
C PRO A 891 -22.16 -19.47 -25.39
N GLU A 892 -22.78 -20.60 -25.07
CA GLU A 892 -24.05 -20.68 -24.31
C GLU A 892 -23.84 -20.18 -22.87
N GLY A 893 -24.84 -19.51 -22.28
CA GLY A 893 -24.79 -19.02 -20.89
C GLY A 893 -24.13 -17.65 -20.66
N PHE A 894 -23.57 -17.00 -21.68
CA PHE A 894 -22.92 -15.69 -21.56
C PHE A 894 -23.51 -14.64 -22.52
N ASP A 895 -24.31 -13.70 -21.99
CA ASP A 895 -24.96 -12.67 -22.81
C ASP A 895 -24.19 -11.34 -22.94
N SER A 896 -23.15 -11.12 -22.13
CA SER A 896 -22.35 -9.90 -22.14
C SER A 896 -20.91 -10.11 -22.65
N GLU A 897 -20.35 -9.09 -23.30
CA GLU A 897 -18.92 -9.04 -23.60
C GLU A 897 -18.08 -9.16 -22.31
N PRO A 898 -16.89 -9.76 -22.37
CA PRO A 898 -16.09 -10.02 -21.16
C PRO A 898 -15.66 -8.69 -20.53
N SER A 899 -15.98 -8.52 -19.25
CA SER A 899 -15.56 -7.38 -18.45
C SER A 899 -14.14 -7.61 -17.92
N PHE A 900 -13.26 -6.64 -18.15
CA PHE A 900 -11.89 -6.62 -17.59
C PHE A 900 -11.83 -5.94 -16.22
N VAL A 901 -12.98 -5.81 -15.55
CA VAL A 901 -13.05 -5.23 -14.22
C VAL A 901 -12.89 -6.39 -13.26
N THR A 902 -11.85 -6.34 -12.42
CA THR A 902 -11.72 -7.18 -11.24
C THR A 902 -13.07 -7.23 -10.53
N ARG A 903 -13.69 -8.40 -10.49
CA ARG A 903 -14.92 -8.63 -9.71
C ARG A 903 -14.57 -8.35 -8.26
N ASN A 904 -14.84 -7.12 -7.80
CA ASN A 904 -14.90 -6.82 -6.37
C ASN A 904 -15.93 -7.79 -5.78
N LYS A 905 -15.55 -8.52 -4.73
CA LYS A 905 -16.49 -9.19 -3.81
C LYS A 905 -17.31 -8.12 -3.07
N ASN A 906 -18.17 -7.40 -3.79
CA ASN A 906 -19.13 -6.44 -3.26
C ASN A 906 -20.55 -6.74 -3.78
N ASN A 907 -20.84 -8.01 -4.05
CA ASN A 907 -22.22 -8.50 -4.04
C ASN A 907 -22.29 -9.55 -2.93
N GLY A 908 -22.70 -9.12 -1.74
CA GLY A 908 -23.23 -10.05 -0.75
C GLY A 908 -24.64 -10.45 -1.19
N GLU A 909 -24.89 -11.75 -1.04
CA GLU A 909 -26.16 -12.36 -0.61
C GLU A 909 -27.43 -11.95 -1.38
N GLU A 910 -27.83 -12.80 -2.32
CA GLU A 910 -29.21 -13.32 -2.35
C GLU A 910 -29.07 -14.84 -2.52
N ASP A 911 -28.85 -15.53 -1.39
CA ASP A 911 -29.35 -16.89 -1.21
C ASP A 911 -30.86 -16.75 -1.00
N ASP A 912 -31.66 -17.26 -1.94
CA ASP A 912 -33.07 -17.56 -1.73
C ASP A 912 -33.33 -18.94 -2.35
N ASP A 913 -33.01 -19.99 -1.58
CA ASP A 913 -33.67 -21.29 -1.70
C ASP A 913 -34.89 -21.27 -0.77
N ASP A 914 -36.09 -21.27 -1.37
CA ASP A 914 -37.16 -22.25 -1.15
C ASP A 914 -38.60 -21.67 -1.17
N GLU A 915 -39.45 -22.44 -1.86
CA GLU A 915 -40.93 -22.54 -1.81
C GLU A 915 -41.76 -21.47 -2.57
N GLU A 916 -42.31 -21.83 -3.74
CA GLU A 916 -43.60 -22.53 -3.89
C GLU A 916 -44.04 -22.54 -5.36
N GLU A 917 -44.43 -23.74 -5.84
CA GLU A 917 -45.17 -23.95 -7.07
C GLU A 917 -46.54 -23.27 -6.97
N GLU A 918 -46.81 -22.25 -7.78
CA GLU A 918 -48.18 -21.93 -8.19
C GLU A 918 -48.27 -21.91 -9.71
N GLU A 919 -48.81 -23.01 -10.25
CA GLU A 919 -49.47 -23.08 -11.55
C GLU A 919 -50.70 -22.17 -11.51
N GLU A 920 -50.76 -21.05 -12.26
CA GLU A 920 -52.02 -20.54 -12.82
C GLU A 920 -51.77 -19.81 -14.17
N GLU A 921 -52.14 -20.55 -15.22
CA GLU A 921 -52.91 -20.13 -16.40
C GLU A 921 -52.54 -18.83 -17.15
N ASP A 922 -51.90 -19.04 -18.31
CA ASP A 922 -51.98 -18.15 -19.47
C ASP A 922 -53.45 -18.00 -19.93
N GLU A 923 -54.01 -16.80 -19.81
CA GLU A 923 -55.11 -16.35 -20.67
C GLU A 923 -54.60 -15.23 -21.60
N ASP A 924 -54.48 -15.59 -22.87
CA ASP A 924 -54.46 -14.70 -24.02
C ASP A 924 -55.71 -13.79 -24.01
N GLU A 925 -55.55 -12.51 -24.38
CA GLU A 925 -56.28 -11.84 -25.49
C GLU A 925 -56.14 -10.30 -25.44
N ASP A 926 -55.49 -9.78 -26.49
CA ASP A 926 -55.88 -8.65 -27.35
C ASP A 926 -56.34 -7.28 -26.78
N PHE A 927 -55.69 -6.22 -27.27
CA PHE A 927 -56.25 -5.12 -28.10
C PHE A 927 -55.37 -3.85 -27.96
N GLU A 928 -54.51 -3.60 -28.95
CA GLU A 928 -54.63 -2.55 -29.99
C GLU A 928 -54.28 -1.12 -29.54
N GLU A 929 -53.18 -0.64 -30.14
CA GLU A 929 -52.89 0.77 -30.36
C GLU A 929 -54.00 1.44 -31.18
N GLY A 930 -54.33 2.68 -30.84
CA GLY A 930 -55.23 3.52 -31.64
C GLY A 930 -54.88 5.00 -31.46
N GLU A 931 -54.32 5.57 -32.52
CA GLU A 931 -53.96 6.97 -32.75
C GLU A 931 -55.16 7.95 -32.75
N GLU A 932 -54.85 9.22 -33.04
CA GLU A 932 -55.70 10.37 -33.40
C GLU A 932 -56.00 11.33 -32.22
N GLY A 933 -55.68 12.63 -32.23
CA GLY A 933 -55.39 13.55 -33.32
C GLY A 933 -56.53 14.57 -33.47
N GLU A 934 -56.21 15.86 -33.29
CA GLU A 934 -57.03 17.05 -33.65
C GLU A 934 -58.26 17.32 -32.74
N GLU A 935 -58.70 18.53 -32.41
CA GLU A 935 -58.39 19.93 -32.77
C GLU A 935 -59.12 20.82 -31.72
N ASP A 936 -58.61 22.04 -31.50
CA ASP A 936 -59.30 23.31 -31.23
C ASP A 936 -60.53 23.39 -30.29
N ASP A 937 -60.43 24.20 -29.22
CA ASP A 937 -60.92 25.58 -29.24
C ASP A 937 -60.83 26.28 -27.87
N GLU A 938 -60.68 27.60 -27.98
CA GLU A 938 -60.58 28.64 -26.95
C GLU A 938 -61.68 28.57 -25.87
N GLU A 939 -61.32 28.86 -24.61
CA GLU A 939 -61.89 30.00 -23.89
C GLU A 939 -61.18 30.25 -22.55
N SER A 940 -61.05 31.55 -22.28
CA SER A 940 -60.37 32.23 -21.19
C SER A 940 -61.16 32.25 -19.87
N GLU A 941 -60.47 32.74 -18.82
CA GLU A 941 -61.00 33.21 -17.52
C GLU A 941 -61.28 32.08 -16.50
N GLU A 942 -60.94 32.14 -15.22
CA GLU A 942 -60.36 33.14 -14.32
C GLU A 942 -60.05 32.40 -12.98
N GLU A 943 -59.15 32.96 -12.17
CA GLU A 943 -59.07 32.80 -10.69
C GLU A 943 -58.75 31.43 -10.03
N ASN A 944 -57.45 31.14 -9.81
CA ASN A 944 -56.77 31.28 -8.49
C ASN A 944 -55.36 30.67 -8.51
#